data_AF-A0A2V5T8X8-F1
#
_entry.id   AF-A0A2V5T8X8-F1
#
_cell.length_a   1.000
_cell.length_b   1.000
_cell.length_c   1.000
_cell.angle_alpha   90.00
_cell.angle_beta   90.00
_cell.angle_gamma   90.00
#
_symmetry.space_group_name_H-M   'P 1'
#
loop_
_entity.id
_entity.type
_entity.pdbx_description
1 polymer ?
#
loop_
_entity_poly.entity_id
_entity_poly.type
_entity_poly.pdbx_seq_one_letter_code
_entity_poly.pdbx_strand_id
1 'polypeptide(L)'
;MIDIRYERGVYLPQQDLWLDPRDAKRFAFVSHAHSDHIALHDEILVSERTARLMQTRLPGTRIEHMLPFGERRRVHDLDLILLPAGHIFGSAQLCLFTEEDTLLYTGDFKLRSGKSAEHVKWRQADTLIMETTFGRPCYRFPPTEQIINQVVTFCRETIDDGEVPVLLGYSLGKAQEILCGLEGAELIPMLHGSVYKMTRIYEQFGQSFCKFVRYDANDVAGKVLICPPSANRSSMLEKIPRKRVAMISGWAVDPNAVYRYQVDAAFPLSDHADYNDLIRYVDLVQPKRVFTLHGFAAEFARDLRDQGVEAWALTEENQMDLALPKRTVATGISRASNEIVVSSARSTEERQLQIDSEFREFAEVGEAIAATPAKLEKIRLLASYLGTLTRDQLPIATTYFTGRSFAQSDPRTLQVGGSIIYRAIMGAVKLSEPEFRRISQSHSDAGKTTFEALDDRTKSEPFSLAQSHDFFETLHRMRGPIAKTELLQSCLARLSAREGQYVVKILTGDLRIGLREGLVEEAIARAFVEPLDRVKEANMLLGDIGATAALALQKELEDAELSIFRPIKCMLATPEPTAEAVWKRFVHEGSARDALGAATAVYIEDKFDGIRAQLHRSAQRVEIFSRDLRRISDQFPELAERARKFEHDLIIDGEIVAFAEGRRLTFFDLQKRLGRKSDGGDLFEGAAADVPVAFIIFDLLWLDGRSLLKTPLRERRERLGRLQLPRQFQRAEIVPAHSAAEIEQVFQQARRRLNEGLMIKDPESFYSPGRRGMFWFKLKKEIATLDVVVVAAELGHGKRNTVLSDYTFAVRDETTGELLPIGKAYSGLTDAEIAELTEHFKQNTIVDHGRYREVKPKIVLEIAFNSIQPSRRHASGLALRFPRIKAIRHDKNVDSIDTLDYARQLAAQHANSLVDVSRSA
;
A
#
# COMPACT_ATOMS: atom_id res chain seq x y z
N MET A 1 21.07 24.84 23.05
CA MET A 1 19.93 23.91 22.81
C MET A 1 20.36 22.83 21.83
N ILE A 2 20.11 21.56 22.13
CA ILE A 2 20.59 20.43 21.30
C ILE A 2 19.84 20.43 19.95
N ASP A 3 20.60 20.45 18.85
CA ASP A 3 20.09 20.30 17.47
C ASP A 3 19.79 18.82 17.21
N ILE A 4 18.61 18.53 16.65
CA ILE A 4 18.10 17.17 16.45
C ILE A 4 17.62 17.03 15.01
N ARG A 5 18.14 16.03 14.31
CA ARG A 5 17.78 15.71 12.93
C ARG A 5 17.25 14.28 12.84
N TYR A 6 16.29 14.05 11.95
CA TYR A 6 15.77 12.71 11.70
C TYR A 6 16.11 12.28 10.27
N GLU A 7 16.95 11.27 10.14
CA GLU A 7 17.45 10.73 8.86
C GLU A 7 17.45 9.20 8.92
N ARG A 8 16.27 8.58 9.01
CA ARG A 8 16.09 7.12 9.26
C ARG A 8 16.82 6.65 10.54
N GLY A 9 16.79 7.52 11.54
CA GLY A 9 17.51 7.46 12.81
C GLY A 9 17.63 8.88 13.36
N VAL A 10 17.84 9.06 14.66
CA VAL A 10 18.02 10.40 15.23
C VAL A 10 19.49 10.77 15.14
N TYR A 11 19.82 11.91 14.56
CA TYR A 11 21.18 12.43 14.48
C TYR A 11 21.31 13.70 15.31
N LEU A 12 22.36 13.76 16.13
CA LEU A 12 22.75 14.90 16.95
C LEU A 12 24.02 15.52 16.34
N PRO A 13 23.91 16.52 15.43
CA PRO A 13 25.03 16.95 14.61
C PRO A 13 26.19 17.56 15.38
N GLN A 14 25.89 18.26 16.47
CA GLN A 14 26.90 18.89 17.33
C GLN A 14 27.72 17.86 18.11
N GLN A 15 27.13 16.69 18.36
CA GLN A 15 27.73 15.58 19.10
C GLN A 15 28.30 14.50 18.17
N ASP A 16 28.06 14.61 16.86
CA ASP A 16 28.35 13.57 15.86
C ASP A 16 27.87 12.18 16.31
N LEU A 17 26.69 12.14 16.95
CA LEU A 17 26.10 10.93 17.53
C LEU A 17 24.78 10.60 16.85
N TRP A 18 24.68 9.35 16.40
CA TRP A 18 23.42 8.77 15.94
C TRP A 18 22.75 7.99 17.07
N LEU A 19 21.42 8.03 17.17
CA LEU A 19 20.61 7.23 18.09
C LEU A 19 19.73 6.29 17.25
N ASP A 20 19.92 4.99 17.44
CA ASP A 20 19.26 3.89 16.72
C ASP A 20 19.09 4.10 15.19
N PRO A 21 20.18 4.42 14.44
CA PRO A 21 20.11 4.50 12.99
C PRO A 21 19.93 3.12 12.35
N ARG A 22 19.05 3.03 11.35
CA ARG A 22 18.80 1.77 10.61
C ARG A 22 19.91 1.40 9.62
N ASP A 23 20.67 2.38 9.16
CA ASP A 23 21.77 2.20 8.23
C ASP A 23 23.11 2.24 8.98
N ALA A 24 24.16 1.59 8.43
CA ALA A 24 25.49 1.63 9.02
C ALA A 24 26.01 3.08 9.16
N LYS A 25 26.61 3.38 10.31
CA LYS A 25 27.15 4.71 10.68
C LYS A 25 28.50 4.55 11.35
N ARG A 26 29.29 5.63 11.35
CA ARG A 26 30.59 5.66 12.01
C ARG A 26 30.46 5.49 13.53
N PHE A 27 29.56 6.25 14.17
CA PHE A 27 29.37 6.26 15.61
C PHE A 27 27.89 6.34 15.97
N ALA A 28 27.37 5.37 16.74
CA ALA A 28 25.96 5.29 17.09
C ALA A 28 25.71 4.77 18.51
N PHE A 29 24.68 5.29 19.16
CA PHE A 29 24.06 4.66 20.32
C PHE A 29 23.05 3.62 19.85
N VAL A 30 23.15 2.42 20.40
CA VAL A 30 22.22 1.32 20.18
C VAL A 30 21.48 1.03 21.48
N SER A 31 20.19 1.36 21.53
CA SER A 31 19.36 1.20 22.72
C SER A 31 19.16 -0.28 23.07
N HIS A 32 18.91 -1.13 22.07
CA HIS A 32 18.63 -2.55 22.27
C HIS A 32 18.83 -3.40 21.00
N ALA A 33 18.83 -4.73 21.16
CA ALA A 33 19.23 -5.69 20.12
C ALA A 33 18.06 -6.22 19.25
N HIS A 34 17.05 -5.40 18.95
CA HIS A 34 16.05 -5.73 17.92
C HIS A 34 16.54 -5.34 16.53
N SER A 35 16.01 -6.00 15.50
CA SER A 35 16.51 -5.91 14.11
C SER A 35 16.41 -4.52 13.49
N ASP A 36 15.49 -3.73 13.98
CA ASP A 36 15.13 -2.37 13.55
C ASP A 36 15.90 -1.28 14.30
N HIS A 37 16.72 -1.66 15.29
CA HIS A 37 17.61 -0.77 16.07
C HIS A 37 19.09 -1.12 15.91
N ILE A 38 19.43 -2.15 15.13
CA ILE A 38 20.82 -2.60 14.93
C ILE A 38 21.22 -2.52 13.46
N ALA A 39 22.41 -1.99 13.19
CA ALA A 39 23.12 -2.16 11.92
C ALA A 39 24.62 -2.38 12.15
N LEU A 40 25.37 -2.60 11.05
CA LEU A 40 26.81 -2.80 11.08
C LEU A 40 27.56 -1.47 11.24
N HIS A 41 27.37 -0.79 12.37
CA HIS A 41 28.12 0.44 12.71
C HIS A 41 29.59 0.12 13.02
N ASP A 42 30.48 1.09 12.77
CA ASP A 42 31.91 0.94 13.03
C ASP A 42 32.20 1.00 14.54
N GLU A 43 31.53 1.92 15.25
CA GLU A 43 31.68 2.17 16.68
C GLU A 43 30.31 2.39 17.34
N ILE A 44 30.06 1.77 18.50
CA ILE A 44 28.78 1.87 19.21
C ILE A 44 28.89 2.20 20.70
N LEU A 45 27.96 3.01 21.20
CA LEU A 45 27.61 3.14 22.63
C LEU A 45 26.49 2.15 22.95
N VAL A 46 26.69 1.29 23.95
CA VAL A 46 25.76 0.19 24.21
C VAL A 46 25.84 -0.27 25.66
N SER A 47 24.78 -0.88 26.18
CA SER A 47 24.85 -1.58 27.47
C SER A 47 25.59 -2.92 27.32
N GLU A 48 26.22 -3.41 28.39
CA GLU A 48 26.93 -4.69 28.38
C GLU A 48 26.04 -5.86 27.89
N ARG A 49 24.79 -5.89 28.36
CA ARG A 49 23.81 -6.93 28.02
C ARG A 49 23.36 -6.83 26.57
N THR A 50 23.09 -5.61 26.07
CA THR A 50 22.74 -5.40 24.67
C THR A 50 23.90 -5.78 23.75
N ALA A 51 25.14 -5.43 24.08
CA ALA A 51 26.33 -5.82 23.32
C ALA A 51 26.42 -7.35 23.15
N ARG A 52 26.20 -8.09 24.24
CA ARG A 52 26.23 -9.56 24.20
C ARG A 52 25.12 -10.17 23.34
N LEU A 53 23.92 -9.59 23.40
CA LEU A 53 22.80 -9.99 22.53
C LEU A 53 23.10 -9.68 21.05
N MET A 54 23.68 -8.50 20.77
CA MET A 54 24.07 -8.07 19.43
C MET A 54 25.14 -8.98 18.81
N GLN A 55 26.19 -9.35 19.55
CA GLN A 55 27.23 -10.28 19.06
C GLN A 55 26.63 -11.59 18.51
N THR A 56 25.53 -12.04 19.11
CA THR A 56 24.85 -13.26 18.70
C THR A 56 23.91 -13.07 17.50
N ARG A 57 23.28 -11.90 17.39
CA ARG A 57 22.25 -11.60 16.37
C ARG A 57 22.82 -10.96 15.11
N LEU A 58 23.87 -10.16 15.24
CA LEU A 58 24.54 -9.46 14.16
C LEU A 58 26.06 -9.63 14.32
N PRO A 59 26.62 -10.79 14.00
CA PRO A 59 28.05 -11.03 14.15
C PRO A 59 28.85 -10.07 13.24
N GLY A 60 29.96 -9.56 13.75
CA GLY A 60 30.84 -8.64 13.03
C GLY A 60 31.85 -7.99 13.98
N THR A 61 32.90 -7.41 13.41
CA THR A 61 33.88 -6.59 14.14
C THR A 61 33.40 -5.14 14.19
N ARG A 62 33.35 -4.58 15.41
CA ARG A 62 33.06 -3.16 15.68
C ARG A 62 33.71 -2.76 17.01
N ILE A 63 33.86 -1.46 17.25
CA ILE A 63 34.29 -0.93 18.55
C ILE A 63 33.06 -0.78 19.45
N GLU A 64 33.05 -1.43 20.62
CA GLU A 64 31.92 -1.43 21.55
C GLU A 64 32.28 -0.67 22.84
N HIS A 65 31.68 0.49 23.07
CA HIS A 65 31.76 1.24 24.32
C HIS A 65 30.65 0.76 25.26
N MET A 66 30.97 -0.23 26.07
CA MET A 66 30.02 -0.82 27.02
C MET A 66 29.91 0.04 28.28
N LEU A 67 28.70 0.53 28.57
CA LEU A 67 28.46 1.42 29.70
C LEU A 67 27.52 0.78 30.73
N PRO A 68 27.91 0.76 32.02
CA PRO A 68 27.02 0.30 33.08
C PRO A 68 25.88 1.29 33.34
N PHE A 69 24.72 0.77 33.72
CA PHE A 69 23.56 1.60 34.02
C PHE A 69 23.78 2.49 35.25
N GLY A 70 23.35 3.75 35.16
CA GLY A 70 23.37 4.72 36.26
C GLY A 70 24.72 5.37 36.51
N GLU A 71 25.79 4.94 35.83
CA GLU A 71 27.12 5.56 35.96
C GLU A 71 27.35 6.63 34.90
N ARG A 72 27.83 7.79 35.33
CA ARG A 72 28.22 8.88 34.42
C ARG A 72 29.57 8.58 33.80
N ARG A 73 29.63 8.59 32.47
CA ARG A 73 30.81 8.23 31.69
C ARG A 73 31.04 9.26 30.59
N ARG A 74 32.32 9.44 30.25
CA ARG A 74 32.72 10.26 29.10
C ARG A 74 33.22 9.35 27.99
N VAL A 75 32.64 9.47 26.81
CA VAL A 75 33.07 8.77 25.59
C VAL A 75 33.25 9.81 24.50
N HIS A 76 34.44 9.89 23.93
CA HIS A 76 34.86 11.06 23.14
C HIS A 76 34.64 12.34 23.97
N ASP A 77 33.97 13.35 23.40
CA ASP A 77 33.62 14.59 24.10
C ASP A 77 32.25 14.54 24.79
N LEU A 78 31.54 13.41 24.71
CA LEU A 78 30.17 13.25 25.22
C LEU A 78 30.15 12.84 26.68
N ASP A 79 29.37 13.55 27.50
CA ASP A 79 29.11 13.22 28.89
C ASP A 79 27.69 12.65 29.03
N LEU A 80 27.59 11.38 29.44
CA LEU A 80 26.36 10.62 29.33
C LEU A 80 26.18 9.57 30.43
N ILE A 81 24.94 9.15 30.63
CA ILE A 81 24.52 8.06 31.51
C ILE A 81 23.56 7.17 30.72
N LEU A 82 23.72 5.84 30.82
CA LEU A 82 22.68 4.91 30.39
C LEU A 82 21.71 4.63 31.55
N LEU A 83 20.42 4.65 31.26
CA LEU A 83 19.36 4.21 32.18
C LEU A 83 18.67 2.98 31.60
N PRO A 84 18.21 2.02 32.41
CA PRO A 84 17.40 0.91 31.89
C PRO A 84 16.08 1.43 31.29
N ALA A 85 15.69 0.91 30.12
CA ALA A 85 14.45 1.26 29.42
C ALA A 85 13.27 0.33 29.79
N GLY A 86 13.56 -0.86 30.32
CA GLY A 86 12.55 -1.84 30.73
C GLY A 86 11.81 -2.56 29.60
N HIS A 87 12.21 -2.33 28.34
CA HIS A 87 11.63 -2.97 27.16
C HIS A 87 12.07 -4.43 27.03
N ILE A 88 13.37 -4.66 26.83
CA ILE A 88 14.01 -5.98 26.84
C ILE A 88 15.24 -5.97 27.74
N PHE A 89 15.82 -7.15 27.99
CA PHE A 89 17.01 -7.27 28.82
C PHE A 89 18.19 -6.49 28.23
N GLY A 90 18.76 -5.60 29.04
CA GLY A 90 19.81 -4.69 28.60
C GLY A 90 19.35 -3.47 27.81
N SER A 91 18.04 -3.33 27.51
CA SER A 91 17.53 -2.15 26.81
C SER A 91 17.85 -0.87 27.58
N ALA A 92 18.38 0.12 26.87
CA ALA A 92 18.98 1.30 27.44
C ALA A 92 18.36 2.58 26.87
N GLN A 93 18.15 3.54 27.75
CA GLN A 93 17.90 4.94 27.43
C GLN A 93 19.21 5.70 27.57
N LEU A 94 19.43 6.68 26.71
CA LEU A 94 20.61 7.55 26.75
C LEU A 94 20.24 8.89 27.36
N CYS A 95 20.88 9.25 28.48
CA CYS A 95 20.83 10.59 29.05
C CYS A 95 22.13 11.31 28.72
N LEU A 96 22.06 12.35 27.88
CA LEU A 96 23.19 13.16 27.43
C LEU A 96 23.18 14.52 28.16
N PHE A 97 24.35 14.91 28.66
CA PHE A 97 24.59 16.19 29.33
C PHE A 97 25.36 17.13 28.41
N THR A 98 24.82 18.32 28.17
CA THR A 98 25.53 19.43 27.53
C THR A 98 25.61 20.61 28.49
N GLU A 99 26.38 21.65 28.16
CA GLU A 99 26.50 22.85 29.01
C GLU A 99 25.17 23.61 29.17
N GLU A 100 24.28 23.53 28.19
CA GLU A 100 23.03 24.32 28.14
C GLU A 100 21.74 23.50 28.30
N ASP A 101 21.79 22.18 28.12
CA ASP A 101 20.60 21.35 27.87
C ASP A 101 20.85 19.89 28.27
N THR A 102 19.78 19.20 28.69
CA THR A 102 19.81 17.78 29.03
C THR A 102 18.87 17.00 28.13
N LEU A 103 19.37 15.99 27.42
CA LEU A 103 18.58 15.16 26.53
C LEU A 103 18.40 13.76 27.11
N LEU A 104 17.17 13.26 27.13
CA LEU A 104 16.86 11.85 27.38
C LEU A 104 16.25 11.23 26.12
N TYR A 105 16.93 10.24 25.55
CA TYR A 105 16.42 9.40 24.47
C TYR A 105 16.04 8.02 25.00
N THR A 106 14.80 7.59 24.77
CA THR A 106 14.29 6.36 25.39
C THR A 106 14.63 5.09 24.63
N GLY A 107 14.73 5.16 23.29
CA GLY A 107 14.49 3.98 22.46
C GLY A 107 13.10 3.38 22.74
N ASP A 108 12.89 2.12 22.38
CA ASP A 108 11.76 1.37 22.91
C ASP A 108 11.87 1.18 24.42
N PHE A 109 10.79 1.49 25.14
CA PHE A 109 10.75 1.44 26.60
C PHE A 109 9.41 0.91 27.11
N LYS A 110 9.37 0.54 28.39
CA LYS A 110 8.15 0.08 29.08
C LYS A 110 8.16 0.53 30.52
N LEU A 111 7.08 1.17 30.95
CA LEU A 111 6.94 1.67 32.31
C LEU A 111 6.48 0.59 33.30
N ARG A 112 5.62 -0.33 32.85
CA ARG A 112 5.15 -1.47 33.66
C ARG A 112 6.30 -2.41 34.00
N SER A 113 6.38 -2.80 35.27
CA SER A 113 7.34 -3.80 35.74
C SER A 113 7.13 -5.17 35.08
N GLY A 114 8.19 -5.71 34.48
CA GLY A 114 8.29 -7.10 34.06
C GLY A 114 9.41 -7.83 34.83
N LYS A 115 9.45 -9.15 34.75
CA LYS A 115 10.50 -9.98 35.39
C LYS A 115 11.69 -10.31 34.48
N SER A 116 11.53 -10.08 33.17
CA SER A 116 12.51 -10.48 32.14
C SER A 116 13.48 -9.37 31.73
N ALA A 117 13.33 -8.16 32.26
CA ALA A 117 14.15 -7.00 31.95
C ALA A 117 14.31 -6.12 33.20
N GLU A 118 15.33 -5.27 33.20
CA GLU A 118 15.58 -4.30 34.27
C GLU A 118 14.40 -3.33 34.41
N HIS A 119 14.09 -2.91 35.65
CA HIS A 119 13.08 -1.88 35.84
C HIS A 119 13.52 -0.57 35.20
N VAL A 120 12.63 0.01 34.40
CA VAL A 120 12.83 1.34 33.82
C VAL A 120 13.23 2.35 34.89
N LYS A 121 14.21 3.18 34.57
CA LYS A 121 14.59 4.34 35.38
C LYS A 121 14.50 5.56 34.51
N TRP A 122 13.99 6.64 35.09
CA TRP A 122 13.89 7.92 34.42
C TRP A 122 14.69 8.96 35.20
N ARG A 123 14.92 10.09 34.55
CA ARG A 123 15.49 11.29 35.15
C ARG A 123 14.80 12.49 34.53
N GLN A 124 14.86 13.62 35.24
CA GLN A 124 14.53 14.89 34.63
C GLN A 124 15.48 15.20 33.48
N ALA A 125 14.93 15.69 32.38
CA ALA A 125 15.66 16.14 31.20
C ALA A 125 14.89 17.29 30.54
N ASP A 126 15.59 18.28 30.00
CA ASP A 126 14.98 19.42 29.31
C ASP A 126 14.34 19.00 27.99
N THR A 127 14.98 18.10 27.26
CA THR A 127 14.49 17.52 26.00
C THR A 127 14.27 16.02 26.18
N LEU A 128 13.06 15.54 25.86
CA LEU A 128 12.75 14.12 25.83
C LEU A 128 12.53 13.69 24.38
N ILE A 129 13.28 12.70 23.89
CA ILE A 129 12.98 12.00 22.63
C ILE A 129 12.49 10.61 22.99
N MET A 130 11.25 10.29 22.67
CA MET A 130 10.60 9.04 23.09
C MET A 130 9.91 8.30 21.94
N GLU A 131 9.93 6.98 22.02
CA GLU A 131 9.20 6.12 21.09
C GLU A 131 7.74 5.95 21.52
N THR A 132 6.85 5.94 20.53
CA THR A 132 5.40 6.08 20.70
C THR A 132 4.63 5.04 19.88
N THR A 133 5.15 3.81 19.86
CA THR A 133 4.58 2.64 19.16
C THR A 133 3.06 2.49 19.38
N PHE A 134 2.60 2.72 20.62
CA PHE A 134 1.19 2.65 21.01
C PHE A 134 0.59 4.02 21.40
N GLY A 135 0.97 5.07 20.69
CA GLY A 135 0.59 6.47 20.94
C GLY A 135 -0.88 6.86 20.72
N ARG A 136 -1.84 5.92 20.66
CA ARG A 136 -3.29 6.23 20.55
C ARG A 136 -4.07 5.78 21.77
N PRO A 137 -5.11 6.52 22.20
CA PRO A 137 -5.90 6.18 23.39
C PRO A 137 -6.54 4.78 23.38
N CYS A 138 -6.74 4.18 22.20
CA CYS A 138 -7.26 2.81 22.08
C CYS A 138 -6.27 1.72 22.50
N TYR A 139 -4.97 2.02 22.59
CA TYR A 139 -3.95 1.10 23.05
C TYR A 139 -3.67 1.30 24.54
N ARG A 140 -4.67 1.01 25.36
CA ARG A 140 -4.53 0.89 26.83
C ARG A 140 -4.57 -0.59 27.17
N PHE A 141 -3.50 -1.10 27.78
CA PHE A 141 -3.37 -2.53 28.01
C PHE A 141 -4.01 -2.94 29.34
N PRO A 142 -4.64 -4.12 29.40
CA PRO A 142 -5.08 -4.69 30.67
C PRO A 142 -3.88 -4.95 31.61
N PRO A 143 -4.12 -5.09 32.92
CA PRO A 143 -3.07 -5.45 33.87
C PRO A 143 -2.29 -6.70 33.45
N THR A 144 -0.96 -6.64 33.49
CA THR A 144 -0.07 -7.73 33.05
C THR A 144 -0.40 -9.06 33.73
N GLU A 145 -0.64 -9.06 35.04
CA GLU A 145 -0.96 -10.26 35.81
C GLU A 145 -2.26 -10.94 35.33
N GLN A 146 -3.26 -10.14 34.95
CA GLN A 146 -4.51 -10.67 34.37
C GLN A 146 -4.24 -11.40 33.05
N ILE A 147 -3.41 -10.82 32.19
CA ILE A 147 -3.08 -11.43 30.89
C ILE A 147 -2.21 -12.68 31.08
N ILE A 148 -1.25 -12.68 31.99
CA ILE A 148 -0.45 -13.87 32.32
C ILE A 148 -1.34 -14.99 32.85
N ASN A 149 -2.30 -14.69 33.73
CA ASN A 149 -3.25 -15.69 34.21
C ASN A 149 -4.09 -16.29 33.07
N GLN A 150 -4.53 -15.46 32.11
CA GLN A 150 -5.24 -15.96 30.92
C GLN A 150 -4.37 -16.87 30.05
N VAL A 151 -3.09 -16.52 29.85
CA VAL A 151 -2.13 -17.36 29.12
C VAL A 151 -1.90 -18.70 29.84
N VAL A 152 -1.75 -18.68 31.17
CA VAL A 152 -1.59 -19.90 31.99
C VAL A 152 -2.84 -20.78 31.90
N THR A 153 -4.03 -20.19 32.03
CA THR A 153 -5.31 -20.91 31.87
C THR A 153 -5.41 -21.55 30.50
N PHE A 154 -5.12 -20.80 29.43
CA PHE A 154 -5.09 -21.33 28.06
C PHE A 154 -4.14 -22.52 27.93
N CYS A 155 -2.95 -22.45 28.54
CA CYS A 155 -1.99 -23.56 28.49
C CYS A 155 -2.50 -24.80 29.22
N ARG A 156 -3.08 -24.63 30.42
CA ARG A 156 -3.63 -25.74 31.20
C ARG A 156 -4.78 -26.42 30.49
N GLU A 157 -5.78 -25.66 30.05
CA GLU A 157 -6.93 -26.19 29.29
C GLU A 157 -6.48 -26.94 28.04
N THR A 158 -5.52 -26.37 27.29
CA THR A 158 -5.00 -27.04 26.08
C THR A 158 -4.33 -28.38 26.40
N ILE A 159 -3.58 -28.46 27.51
CA ILE A 159 -2.94 -29.71 27.94
C ILE A 159 -3.98 -30.72 28.44
N ASP A 160 -4.99 -30.26 29.19
CA ASP A 160 -6.09 -31.09 29.69
C ASP A 160 -6.92 -31.69 28.53
N ASP A 161 -7.05 -30.96 27.42
CA ASP A 161 -7.68 -31.42 26.17
C ASP A 161 -6.80 -32.42 25.37
N GLY A 162 -5.60 -32.72 25.87
CA GLY A 162 -4.64 -33.61 25.21
C GLY A 162 -3.93 -32.97 24.01
N GLU A 163 -3.86 -31.64 23.97
CA GLU A 163 -3.25 -30.86 22.88
C GLU A 163 -2.00 -30.10 23.36
N VAL A 164 -1.16 -29.66 22.42
CA VAL A 164 0.05 -28.90 22.75
C VAL A 164 -0.23 -27.39 22.67
N PRO A 165 -0.12 -26.62 23.77
CA PRO A 165 -0.20 -25.18 23.71
C PRO A 165 1.05 -24.58 23.06
N VAL A 166 0.83 -23.74 22.06
CA VAL A 166 1.88 -23.02 21.32
C VAL A 166 1.71 -21.52 21.53
N LEU A 167 2.69 -20.87 22.15
CA LEU A 167 2.71 -19.44 22.40
C LEU A 167 3.66 -18.75 21.40
N LEU A 168 3.08 -17.92 20.52
CA LEU A 168 3.81 -17.12 19.57
C LEU A 168 4.22 -15.79 20.21
N GLY A 169 5.53 -15.56 20.34
CA GLY A 169 6.09 -14.33 20.88
C GLY A 169 7.48 -14.07 20.31
N TYR A 170 7.82 -12.80 20.09
CA TYR A 170 9.11 -12.42 19.52
C TYR A 170 10.28 -13.05 20.31
N SER A 171 11.31 -13.52 19.60
CA SER A 171 12.30 -14.42 20.20
C SER A 171 13.21 -13.77 21.26
N LEU A 172 13.23 -12.44 21.31
CA LEU A 172 14.01 -11.65 22.26
C LEU A 172 13.10 -10.63 22.97
N GLY A 173 13.00 -10.69 24.29
CA GLY A 173 12.07 -9.85 25.06
C GLY A 173 10.79 -10.60 25.36
N LYS A 174 9.82 -10.56 24.43
CA LYS A 174 8.52 -11.20 24.55
C LYS A 174 8.56 -12.65 25.03
N ALA A 175 9.37 -13.49 24.41
CA ALA A 175 9.44 -14.91 24.76
C ALA A 175 9.99 -15.14 26.18
N GLN A 176 10.94 -14.33 26.64
CA GLN A 176 11.45 -14.38 28.00
C GLN A 176 10.44 -13.82 29.00
N GLU A 177 9.65 -12.82 28.62
CA GLU A 177 8.54 -12.32 29.43
C GLU A 177 7.47 -13.39 29.65
N ILE A 178 7.08 -14.10 28.59
CA ILE A 178 6.18 -15.27 28.68
C ILE A 178 6.79 -16.32 29.62
N LEU A 179 8.07 -16.64 29.45
CA LEU A 179 8.76 -17.64 30.25
C LEU A 179 8.76 -17.32 31.75
N CYS A 180 8.99 -16.05 32.11
CA CYS A 180 8.85 -15.57 33.49
C CYS A 180 7.39 -15.59 33.99
N GLY A 181 6.42 -15.36 33.09
CA GLY A 181 4.99 -15.43 33.42
C GLY A 181 4.49 -16.84 33.73
N LEU A 182 5.14 -17.87 33.19
CA LEU A 182 4.83 -19.28 33.47
C LEU A 182 5.49 -19.80 34.76
N GLU A 183 6.29 -18.99 35.45
CA GLU A 183 6.92 -19.37 36.71
C GLU A 183 5.88 -19.67 37.79
N GLY A 184 6.01 -20.81 38.46
CA GLY A 184 5.06 -21.26 39.49
C GLY A 184 3.75 -21.86 38.95
N ALA A 185 3.57 -21.95 37.61
CA ALA A 185 2.37 -22.50 37.01
C ALA A 185 2.34 -24.04 36.89
N GLU A 186 3.39 -24.74 37.32
CA GLU A 186 3.60 -26.19 37.15
C GLU A 186 3.58 -26.68 35.68
N LEU A 187 3.86 -25.77 34.74
CA LEU A 187 4.01 -26.05 33.32
C LEU A 187 5.48 -26.23 32.96
N ILE A 188 5.77 -27.02 31.92
CA ILE A 188 7.14 -27.20 31.40
C ILE A 188 7.26 -26.48 30.05
N PRO A 189 7.89 -25.31 29.99
CA PRO A 189 8.12 -24.61 28.73
C PRO A 189 9.14 -25.34 27.85
N MET A 190 8.85 -25.40 26.56
CA MET A 190 9.69 -25.93 25.51
C MET A 190 10.00 -24.80 24.52
N LEU A 191 11.27 -24.52 24.27
CA LEU A 191 11.70 -23.33 23.53
C LEU A 191 12.15 -23.67 22.11
N HIS A 192 11.63 -22.93 21.13
CA HIS A 192 12.17 -22.89 19.77
C HIS A 192 13.66 -22.51 19.77
N GLY A 193 14.43 -22.99 18.78
CA GLY A 193 15.89 -22.81 18.75
C GLY A 193 16.35 -21.35 18.88
N SER A 194 15.66 -20.40 18.24
CA SER A 194 16.00 -18.97 18.37
C SER A 194 15.69 -18.42 19.77
N VAL A 195 14.56 -18.80 20.36
CA VAL A 195 14.16 -18.41 21.73
C VAL A 195 15.14 -18.99 22.74
N TYR A 196 15.44 -20.29 22.62
CA TYR A 196 16.40 -20.98 23.48
C TYR A 196 17.77 -20.29 23.46
N LYS A 197 18.27 -19.93 22.27
CA LYS A 197 19.57 -19.23 22.14
C LYS A 197 19.57 -17.90 22.88
N MET A 198 18.50 -17.11 22.79
CA MET A 198 18.39 -15.83 23.50
C MET A 198 18.27 -16.03 25.01
N THR A 199 17.43 -16.96 25.46
CA THR A 199 17.25 -17.27 26.89
C THR A 199 18.57 -17.73 27.53
N ARG A 200 19.40 -18.52 26.84
CA ARG A 200 20.73 -18.91 27.34
C ARG A 200 21.69 -17.73 27.53
N ILE A 201 21.53 -16.63 26.80
CA ILE A 201 22.33 -15.41 27.01
C ILE A 201 21.90 -14.72 28.30
N TYR A 202 20.60 -14.67 28.59
CA TYR A 202 20.09 -14.06 29.82
C TYR A 202 20.65 -14.80 31.06
N GLU A 203 20.69 -16.13 31.03
CA GLU A 203 21.27 -16.94 32.12
C GLU A 203 22.77 -16.66 32.37
N GLN A 204 23.54 -16.30 31.33
CA GLN A 204 24.96 -15.93 31.49
C GLN A 204 25.14 -14.69 32.37
N PHE A 205 24.11 -13.84 32.47
CA PHE A 205 24.10 -12.63 33.31
C PHE A 205 23.29 -12.81 34.60
N GLY A 206 23.05 -14.07 35.02
CA GLY A 206 22.40 -14.38 36.29
C GLY A 206 20.87 -14.25 36.30
N GLN A 207 20.22 -14.05 35.15
CA GLN A 207 18.76 -14.12 35.08
C GLN A 207 18.31 -15.56 35.26
N SER A 208 17.42 -15.79 36.23
CA SER A 208 16.80 -17.09 36.46
C SER A 208 15.46 -17.20 35.73
N PHE A 209 15.15 -18.40 35.24
CA PHE A 209 13.87 -18.77 34.64
C PHE A 209 13.36 -20.07 35.24
N CYS A 210 12.06 -20.35 35.06
CA CYS A 210 11.52 -21.67 35.36
C CYS A 210 12.18 -22.76 34.49
N LYS A 211 12.08 -24.03 34.90
CA LYS A 211 12.69 -25.16 34.17
C LYS A 211 12.14 -25.24 32.75
N PHE A 212 12.98 -24.99 31.75
CA PHE A 212 12.63 -25.10 30.34
C PHE A 212 13.51 -26.12 29.59
N VAL A 213 13.00 -26.63 28.48
CA VAL A 213 13.72 -27.55 27.58
C VAL A 213 13.82 -26.97 26.17
N ARG A 214 14.76 -27.45 25.36
CA ARG A 214 14.82 -27.13 23.93
C ARG A 214 13.75 -27.93 23.19
N TYR A 215 13.17 -27.35 22.14
CA TYR A 215 12.20 -28.04 21.30
C TYR A 215 12.74 -29.37 20.75
N ASP A 216 11.97 -30.43 20.99
CA ASP A 216 12.13 -31.77 20.44
C ASP A 216 10.77 -32.23 19.90
N ALA A 217 10.73 -32.57 18.61
CA ALA A 217 9.51 -32.98 17.93
C ALA A 217 8.93 -34.29 18.49
N ASN A 218 9.76 -35.13 19.12
CA ASN A 218 9.33 -36.43 19.65
C ASN A 218 8.81 -36.36 21.09
N ASP A 219 8.95 -35.22 21.78
CA ASP A 219 8.64 -35.08 23.22
C ASP A 219 7.82 -33.82 23.52
N VAL A 220 6.80 -33.53 22.69
CA VAL A 220 5.99 -32.30 22.83
C VAL A 220 4.82 -32.43 23.83
N ALA A 221 4.43 -33.64 24.19
CA ALA A 221 3.25 -33.88 25.03
C ALA A 221 3.43 -33.31 26.45
N GLY A 222 2.37 -32.66 26.97
CA GLY A 222 2.34 -32.06 28.31
C GLY A 222 3.22 -30.83 28.50
N LYS A 223 3.74 -30.23 27.41
CA LYS A 223 4.67 -29.08 27.44
C LYS A 223 4.10 -27.89 26.69
N VAL A 224 4.59 -26.70 27.03
CA VAL A 224 4.19 -25.43 26.39
C VAL A 224 5.25 -24.97 25.41
N LEU A 225 4.96 -24.98 24.11
CA LEU A 225 5.91 -24.57 23.09
C LEU A 225 5.92 -23.05 22.92
N ILE A 226 7.05 -22.39 23.20
CA ILE A 226 7.24 -20.96 22.94
C ILE A 226 8.10 -20.79 21.68
N CYS A 227 7.57 -20.10 20.68
CA CYS A 227 8.25 -19.92 19.39
C CYS A 227 7.99 -18.54 18.77
N PRO A 228 8.84 -18.06 17.84
CA PRO A 228 8.64 -16.78 17.19
C PRO A 228 7.38 -16.79 16.30
N PRO A 229 6.74 -15.64 16.03
CA PRO A 229 5.60 -15.54 15.11
C PRO A 229 5.87 -16.13 13.72
N SER A 230 7.11 -16.06 13.23
CA SER A 230 7.53 -16.64 11.95
C SER A 230 7.47 -18.17 11.92
N ALA A 231 7.44 -18.83 13.08
CA ALA A 231 7.24 -20.28 13.17
C ALA A 231 5.77 -20.67 12.95
N ASN A 232 4.83 -19.72 12.95
CA ASN A 232 3.43 -19.99 12.67
C ASN A 232 3.29 -20.61 11.27
N ARG A 233 2.65 -21.78 11.17
CA ARG A 233 2.51 -22.57 9.93
C ARG A 233 3.84 -23.07 9.33
N SER A 234 4.91 -23.09 10.11
CA SER A 234 6.12 -23.81 9.70
C SER A 234 5.89 -25.33 9.76
N SER A 235 6.65 -26.08 8.97
CA SER A 235 6.65 -27.55 8.99
C SER A 235 6.91 -28.14 10.39
N MET A 236 7.62 -27.40 11.25
CA MET A 236 7.82 -27.74 12.66
C MET A 236 6.49 -27.81 13.43
N LEU A 237 5.64 -26.79 13.30
CA LEU A 237 4.35 -26.77 13.99
C LEU A 237 3.34 -27.71 13.31
N GLU A 238 3.40 -27.88 11.98
CA GLU A 238 2.52 -28.82 11.26
C GLU A 238 2.72 -30.28 11.70
N LYS A 239 3.95 -30.65 12.06
CA LYS A 239 4.27 -31.98 12.63
C LYS A 239 3.66 -32.24 14.00
N ILE A 240 3.14 -31.22 14.68
CA ILE A 240 2.41 -31.37 15.95
C ILE A 240 0.93 -31.51 15.59
N PRO A 241 0.36 -32.73 15.63
CA PRO A 241 -0.97 -33.01 15.08
C PRO A 241 -2.10 -32.35 15.89
N ARG A 242 -1.97 -32.28 17.21
CA ARG A 242 -2.94 -31.65 18.12
C ARG A 242 -2.29 -30.49 18.86
N LYS A 243 -2.67 -29.27 18.52
CA LYS A 243 -2.12 -28.03 19.09
C LYS A 243 -3.15 -26.92 19.10
N ARG A 244 -3.05 -26.03 20.08
CA ARG A 244 -3.73 -24.72 20.08
C ARG A 244 -2.67 -23.63 20.08
N VAL A 245 -2.80 -22.68 19.18
CA VAL A 245 -1.81 -21.61 18.97
C VAL A 245 -2.36 -20.30 19.51
N ALA A 246 -1.57 -19.59 20.32
CA ALA A 246 -1.90 -18.27 20.82
C ALA A 246 -0.88 -17.22 20.38
N MET A 247 -1.34 -16.04 19.94
CA MET A 247 -0.46 -14.89 19.69
C MET A 247 -0.33 -14.02 20.94
N ILE A 248 0.90 -13.70 21.32
CA ILE A 248 1.21 -12.81 22.44
C ILE A 248 1.80 -11.50 21.89
N SER A 249 1.01 -10.44 21.87
CA SER A 249 1.40 -9.15 21.25
C SER A 249 0.59 -7.98 21.78
N GLY A 250 1.19 -6.79 21.94
CA GLY A 250 0.46 -5.56 22.30
C GLY A 250 -0.64 -5.17 21.31
N TRP A 251 -0.53 -5.59 20.04
CA TRP A 251 -1.58 -5.40 19.03
C TRP A 251 -2.84 -6.26 19.26
N ALA A 252 -2.78 -7.23 20.18
CA ALA A 252 -3.90 -8.11 20.49
C ALA A 252 -5.02 -7.45 21.33
N VAL A 253 -4.91 -6.15 21.61
CA VAL A 253 -6.03 -5.35 22.15
C VAL A 253 -7.17 -5.26 21.13
N ASP A 254 -6.86 -5.37 19.83
CA ASP A 254 -7.87 -5.43 18.78
C ASP A 254 -8.62 -6.77 18.83
N PRO A 255 -9.96 -6.77 18.95
CA PRO A 255 -10.76 -7.99 18.94
C PRO A 255 -10.54 -8.88 17.70
N ASN A 256 -10.08 -8.30 16.59
CA ASN A 256 -9.79 -9.04 15.36
C ASN A 256 -8.40 -9.70 15.34
N ALA A 257 -7.60 -9.58 16.41
CA ALA A 257 -6.22 -10.07 16.44
C ALA A 257 -6.12 -11.59 16.19
N VAL A 258 -7.05 -12.38 16.71
CA VAL A 258 -7.12 -13.83 16.46
C VAL A 258 -7.22 -14.14 14.96
N TYR A 259 -8.04 -13.38 14.23
CA TYR A 259 -8.18 -13.52 12.77
C TYR A 259 -6.98 -12.97 12.01
N ARG A 260 -6.43 -11.84 12.46
CA ARG A 260 -5.25 -11.19 11.86
C ARG A 260 -4.05 -12.11 11.90
N TYR A 261 -3.79 -12.71 13.06
CA TYR A 261 -2.66 -13.60 13.29
C TYR A 261 -2.94 -15.06 12.93
N GLN A 262 -4.20 -15.41 12.65
CA GLN A 262 -4.64 -16.76 12.27
C GLN A 262 -4.25 -17.80 13.33
N VAL A 263 -4.56 -17.46 14.58
CA VAL A 263 -4.29 -18.25 15.79
C VAL A 263 -5.63 -18.64 16.44
N ASP A 264 -5.59 -19.46 17.48
CA ASP A 264 -6.77 -19.89 18.24
C ASP A 264 -7.08 -18.94 19.41
N ALA A 265 -6.07 -18.23 19.92
CA ALA A 265 -6.22 -17.19 20.94
C ALA A 265 -5.24 -16.03 20.72
N ALA A 266 -5.53 -14.84 21.25
CA ALA A 266 -4.62 -13.70 21.21
C ALA A 266 -4.66 -12.94 22.54
N PHE A 267 -3.49 -12.61 23.07
CA PHE A 267 -3.34 -12.03 24.40
C PHE A 267 -2.54 -10.71 24.33
N PRO A 268 -3.09 -9.58 24.83
CA PRO A 268 -2.48 -8.25 24.75
C PRO A 268 -1.34 -8.04 25.76
N LEU A 269 -0.28 -8.85 25.66
CA LEU A 269 0.93 -8.67 26.46
C LEU A 269 1.99 -7.94 25.63
N SER A 270 2.39 -6.75 26.07
CA SER A 270 3.36 -5.89 25.39
C SER A 270 4.60 -5.61 26.24
N ASP A 271 5.74 -5.52 25.56
CA ASP A 271 7.06 -5.13 26.04
C ASP A 271 7.33 -3.65 25.74
N HIS A 272 6.35 -2.92 25.18
CA HIS A 272 6.39 -1.47 25.03
C HIS A 272 5.44 -0.77 26.02
N ALA A 273 5.66 0.52 26.22
CA ALA A 273 4.74 1.43 26.88
C ALA A 273 3.40 1.48 26.11
N ASP A 274 2.29 1.44 26.86
CA ASP A 274 0.98 1.74 26.28
C ASP A 274 0.68 3.24 26.34
N TYR A 275 -0.49 3.66 25.88
CA TYR A 275 -0.86 5.08 25.89
C TYR A 275 -0.74 5.75 27.28
N ASN A 276 -1.14 5.06 28.35
CA ASN A 276 -1.10 5.62 29.70
C ASN A 276 0.33 5.69 30.24
N ASP A 277 1.14 4.67 29.95
CA ASP A 277 2.56 4.67 30.27
C ASP A 277 3.29 5.82 29.56
N LEU A 278 2.99 6.09 28.28
CA LEU A 278 3.61 7.19 27.53
C LEU A 278 3.31 8.55 28.17
N ILE A 279 2.04 8.83 28.50
CA ILE A 279 1.65 10.08 29.19
C ILE A 279 2.35 10.19 30.55
N ARG A 280 2.29 9.13 31.35
CA ARG A 280 2.94 9.09 32.67
C ARG A 280 4.45 9.27 32.57
N TYR A 281 5.08 8.77 31.52
CA TYR A 281 6.52 8.93 31.33
C TYR A 281 6.91 10.40 31.10
N VAL A 282 6.11 11.13 30.32
CA VAL A 282 6.28 12.59 30.16
C VAL A 282 6.16 13.30 31.51
N ASP A 283 5.17 12.94 32.34
CA ASP A 283 4.99 13.52 33.68
C ASP A 283 6.17 13.23 34.61
N LEU A 284 6.77 12.04 34.51
CA LEU A 284 7.91 11.62 35.32
C LEU A 284 9.23 12.30 34.91
N VAL A 285 9.42 12.55 33.62
CA VAL A 285 10.61 13.21 33.07
C VAL A 285 10.52 14.74 33.19
N GLN A 286 9.31 15.31 33.20
CA GLN A 286 9.06 16.76 33.26
C GLN A 286 9.85 17.57 32.21
N PRO A 287 9.79 17.21 30.91
CA PRO A 287 10.57 17.88 29.89
C PRO A 287 10.00 19.25 29.53
N LYS A 288 10.88 20.16 29.09
CA LYS A 288 10.47 21.44 28.48
C LYS A 288 9.88 21.21 27.09
N ARG A 289 10.39 20.21 26.36
CA ARG A 289 9.89 19.79 25.05
C ARG A 289 10.01 18.29 24.82
N VAL A 290 9.09 17.74 24.04
CA VAL A 290 9.01 16.31 23.71
C VAL A 290 9.09 16.09 22.20
N PHE A 291 9.93 15.15 21.82
CA PHE A 291 9.99 14.59 20.48
C PHE A 291 9.47 13.16 20.49
N THR A 292 8.54 12.87 19.60
CA THR A 292 7.91 11.56 19.48
C THR A 292 8.38 10.87 18.20
N LEU A 293 8.61 9.57 18.30
CA LEU A 293 9.15 8.71 17.25
C LEU A 293 8.30 7.45 17.12
N HIS A 294 8.29 6.85 15.93
CA HIS A 294 7.67 5.54 15.66
C HIS A 294 6.16 5.43 15.98
N GLY A 295 5.50 4.43 15.41
CA GLY A 295 4.05 4.20 15.62
C GLY A 295 3.17 5.41 15.29
N PHE A 296 2.50 5.93 16.31
CA PHE A 296 1.51 7.02 16.20
C PHE A 296 2.06 8.36 16.70
N ALA A 297 3.32 8.66 16.36
CA ALA A 297 4.05 9.82 16.85
C ALA A 297 3.32 11.15 16.61
N ALA A 298 2.78 11.39 15.41
CA ALA A 298 2.12 12.65 15.08
C ALA A 298 0.83 12.88 15.89
N GLU A 299 0.04 11.82 16.09
CA GLU A 299 -1.16 11.83 16.93
C GLU A 299 -0.80 12.02 18.40
N PHE A 300 0.17 11.28 18.93
CA PHE A 300 0.56 11.41 20.33
C PHE A 300 1.15 12.79 20.64
N ALA A 301 1.98 13.34 19.75
CA ALA A 301 2.48 14.71 19.88
C ALA A 301 1.34 15.74 19.88
N ARG A 302 0.26 15.49 19.14
CA ARG A 302 -0.94 16.35 19.18
C ARG A 302 -1.63 16.25 20.53
N ASP A 303 -1.86 15.04 21.03
CA ASP A 303 -2.50 14.81 22.33
C ASP A 303 -1.70 15.45 23.48
N LEU A 304 -0.37 15.46 23.40
CA LEU A 304 0.51 16.17 24.35
C LEU A 304 0.39 17.70 24.25
N ARG A 305 0.32 18.25 23.03
CA ARG A 305 0.10 19.70 22.83
C ARG A 305 -1.26 20.16 23.34
N ASP A 306 -2.30 19.34 23.16
CA ASP A 306 -3.64 19.60 23.69
C ASP A 306 -3.65 19.62 25.24
N GLN A 307 -2.68 18.94 25.87
CA GLN A 307 -2.42 18.95 27.31
C GLN A 307 -1.43 20.03 27.77
N GLY A 308 -0.99 20.91 26.87
CA GLY A 308 -0.08 22.02 27.17
C GLY A 308 1.41 21.67 27.19
N VAL A 309 1.79 20.48 26.74
CA VAL A 309 3.20 20.07 26.61
C VAL A 309 3.72 20.45 25.21
N GLU A 310 4.89 21.08 25.13
CA GLU A 310 5.53 21.40 23.86
C GLU A 310 6.02 20.10 23.19
N ALA A 311 5.21 19.51 22.31
CA ALA A 311 5.46 18.17 21.75
C ALA A 311 5.38 18.09 20.23
N TRP A 312 6.29 17.34 19.61
CA TRP A 312 6.56 17.34 18.17
C TRP A 312 6.91 15.93 17.70
N ALA A 313 6.43 15.51 16.54
CA ALA A 313 6.82 14.22 15.98
C ALA A 313 8.06 14.40 15.10
N LEU A 314 9.14 13.64 15.33
CA LEU A 314 10.27 13.68 14.41
C LEU A 314 9.93 12.81 13.21
N THR A 315 9.59 13.50 12.13
CA THR A 315 9.43 12.97 10.78
C THR A 315 10.24 13.87 9.86
N GLU A 316 10.58 13.39 8.66
CA GLU A 316 11.19 14.26 7.63
C GLU A 316 10.34 15.53 7.36
N GLU A 317 9.03 15.48 7.63
CA GLU A 317 8.09 16.60 7.46
C GLU A 317 8.17 17.68 8.56
N ASN A 318 8.44 17.31 9.82
CA ASN A 318 8.37 18.20 10.99
C ASN A 318 9.73 18.75 11.46
N GLN A 319 10.84 18.26 10.89
CA GLN A 319 12.19 18.66 11.26
C GLN A 319 12.48 20.16 11.05
N MET A 320 11.70 20.83 10.21
CA MET A 320 11.89 22.26 9.90
C MET A 320 11.08 23.22 10.78
N ASP A 321 10.08 22.76 11.52
CA ASP A 321 9.39 23.63 12.48
C ASP A 321 10.34 23.95 13.68
N LEU A 322 11.37 23.11 13.90
CA LEU A 322 12.16 23.04 15.15
C LEU A 322 13.14 24.19 15.39
N ALA A 323 13.33 25.03 14.39
CA ALA A 323 14.37 26.05 14.34
C ALA A 323 13.87 27.47 14.64
N LEU A 324 12.64 27.67 15.13
CA LEU A 324 12.12 29.00 15.45
C LEU A 324 12.52 29.44 16.88
N PRO A 325 13.32 30.51 17.06
CA PRO A 325 13.58 31.09 18.37
C PRO A 325 12.34 31.83 18.90
N LYS A 326 12.11 31.73 20.22
CA LYS A 326 11.06 32.45 20.97
C LYS A 326 11.07 33.94 20.67
N ARG A 327 9.93 34.47 20.22
CA ARG A 327 9.71 35.91 20.09
C ARG A 327 9.38 36.51 21.45
N THR A 328 10.14 37.53 21.80
CA THR A 328 10.17 38.29 23.04
C THR A 328 8.81 38.89 23.40
N VAL A 329 8.48 38.83 24.68
CA VAL A 329 7.38 39.58 25.31
C VAL A 329 7.60 41.07 25.07
N ALA A 330 6.66 41.72 24.39
CA ALA A 330 6.53 43.17 24.36
C ALA A 330 5.14 43.55 24.86
N THR A 331 5.10 43.97 26.11
CA THR A 331 4.03 44.72 26.76
C THR A 331 3.76 46.03 26.02
N GLY A 332 2.48 46.35 25.77
CA GLY A 332 2.09 47.64 25.20
C GLY A 332 0.58 47.76 25.01
N ILE A 333 -0.10 48.23 26.04
CA ILE A 333 -1.52 48.62 26.03
C ILE A 333 -1.69 49.86 25.15
N SER A 334 -2.69 49.85 24.26
CA SER A 334 -3.51 51.04 23.97
C SER A 334 -4.79 50.64 23.23
N ARG A 335 -5.94 50.82 23.90
CA ARG A 335 -7.27 50.85 23.30
C ARG A 335 -7.47 52.22 22.66
N ALA A 336 -7.90 52.24 21.39
CA ALA A 336 -8.68 53.35 20.86
C ALA A 336 -9.70 52.82 19.84
N SER A 337 -10.96 52.97 20.20
CA SER A 337 -12.15 52.91 19.36
C SER A 337 -12.17 54.08 18.38
N ASN A 338 -12.56 53.86 17.12
CA ASN A 338 -13.68 54.58 16.51
C ASN A 338 -14.03 54.13 15.08
N GLU A 339 -15.34 53.96 14.93
CA GLU A 339 -16.22 54.43 13.85
C GLU A 339 -16.18 53.83 12.44
N ILE A 340 -17.37 53.31 12.13
CA ILE A 340 -17.94 52.94 10.84
C ILE A 340 -18.16 54.22 10.02
N VAL A 341 -17.62 54.28 8.81
CA VAL A 341 -18.09 55.19 7.75
C VAL A 341 -18.33 54.37 6.49
N VAL A 342 -19.60 54.36 6.09
CA VAL A 342 -20.11 53.90 4.81
C VAL A 342 -19.70 54.94 3.76
N SER A 343 -18.99 54.54 2.71
CA SER A 343 -18.95 55.31 1.47
C SER A 343 -19.07 54.38 0.25
N SER A 344 -20.30 54.30 -0.24
CA SER A 344 -20.64 53.90 -1.59
C SER A 344 -20.03 54.84 -2.64
N ALA A 345 -19.75 54.26 -3.81
CA ALA A 345 -19.44 54.91 -5.10
C ALA A 345 -17.96 55.21 -5.41
N ARG A 346 -17.30 54.23 -6.02
CA ARG A 346 -16.32 54.42 -7.12
C ARG A 346 -16.63 53.33 -8.16
N SER A 347 -17.44 53.69 -9.17
CA SER A 347 -17.02 54.16 -10.49
C SER A 347 -16.62 53.00 -11.41
N THR A 348 -17.55 52.72 -12.31
CA THR A 348 -17.67 51.71 -13.36
C THR A 348 -16.59 51.77 -14.46
N GLU A 349 -15.39 52.27 -14.15
CA GLU A 349 -14.31 52.50 -15.13
C GLU A 349 -13.07 51.59 -14.94
N GLU A 350 -13.00 50.78 -13.88
CA GLU A 350 -11.88 49.82 -13.70
C GLU A 350 -12.10 48.47 -14.42
N ARG A 351 -13.18 48.32 -15.19
CA ARG A 351 -13.55 47.04 -15.83
C ARG A 351 -12.87 46.77 -17.19
N GLN A 352 -11.94 47.61 -17.62
CA GLN A 352 -11.44 47.61 -19.01
C GLN A 352 -9.91 47.65 -19.13
N LEU A 353 -9.17 46.91 -18.31
CA LEU A 353 -7.76 46.59 -18.53
C LEU A 353 -7.50 45.14 -18.07
N GLN A 354 -8.17 44.17 -18.69
CA GLN A 354 -7.82 42.75 -18.52
C GLN A 354 -6.50 42.50 -19.26
N ILE A 355 -5.41 42.32 -18.50
CA ILE A 355 -4.18 41.80 -19.06
C ILE A 355 -4.42 40.33 -19.37
N ASP A 356 -4.32 39.96 -20.65
CA ASP A 356 -4.55 38.59 -21.15
C ASP A 356 -3.58 37.61 -20.47
N SER A 357 -4.13 36.72 -19.64
CA SER A 357 -3.38 35.66 -18.97
C SER A 357 -3.67 34.33 -19.64
N GLU A 358 -2.66 33.71 -20.24
CA GLU A 358 -2.80 32.43 -20.97
C GLU A 358 -3.35 31.30 -20.09
N PHE A 359 -2.93 31.25 -18.81
CA PHE A 359 -3.42 30.24 -17.87
C PHE A 359 -4.88 30.51 -17.44
N ARG A 360 -5.31 31.78 -17.45
CA ARG A 360 -6.74 32.10 -17.25
C ARG A 360 -7.58 31.59 -18.41
N GLU A 361 -7.14 31.80 -19.66
CA GLU A 361 -7.84 31.27 -20.83
C GLU A 361 -7.96 29.74 -20.77
N PHE A 362 -6.87 29.04 -20.42
CA PHE A 362 -6.88 27.60 -20.15
C PHE A 362 -7.96 27.20 -19.12
N ALA A 363 -8.01 27.92 -17.99
CA ALA A 363 -8.96 27.65 -16.92
C ALA A 363 -10.41 27.93 -17.34
N GLU A 364 -10.65 28.98 -18.12
CA GLU A 364 -11.98 29.33 -18.66
C GLU A 364 -12.48 28.29 -19.66
N VAL A 365 -11.60 27.79 -20.55
CA VAL A 365 -11.91 26.65 -21.44
C VAL A 365 -12.29 25.42 -20.62
N GLY A 366 -11.58 25.13 -19.54
CA GLY A 366 -11.92 24.06 -18.61
C GLY A 366 -13.34 24.20 -18.02
N GLU A 367 -13.74 25.41 -17.62
CA GLU A 367 -15.08 25.66 -17.07
C GLU A 367 -16.17 25.59 -18.15
N ALA A 368 -15.90 26.08 -19.36
CA ALA A 368 -16.81 25.94 -20.49
C ALA A 368 -17.06 24.45 -20.82
N ILE A 369 -16.01 23.63 -20.76
CA ILE A 369 -16.10 22.18 -20.93
C ILE A 369 -16.88 21.51 -19.78
N ALA A 370 -16.71 21.99 -18.54
CA ALA A 370 -17.43 21.50 -17.38
C ALA A 370 -18.93 21.83 -17.45
N ALA A 371 -19.30 22.97 -18.04
CA ALA A 371 -20.67 23.45 -18.14
C ALA A 371 -21.55 22.64 -19.12
N THR A 372 -20.96 21.89 -20.05
CA THR A 372 -21.72 21.07 -21.01
C THR A 372 -21.69 19.58 -20.64
N PRO A 373 -22.82 18.85 -20.73
CA PRO A 373 -22.83 17.39 -20.58
C PRO A 373 -22.47 16.65 -21.89
N ALA A 374 -22.50 17.32 -23.04
CA ALA A 374 -22.39 16.69 -24.36
C ALA A 374 -20.94 16.36 -24.73
N LYS A 375 -20.61 15.07 -24.91
CA LYS A 375 -19.27 14.59 -25.28
C LYS A 375 -18.68 15.33 -26.50
N LEU A 376 -19.44 15.43 -27.59
CA LEU A 376 -18.97 16.03 -28.83
C LEU A 376 -18.68 17.53 -28.70
N GLU A 377 -19.43 18.21 -27.83
CA GLU A 377 -19.22 19.63 -27.57
C GLU A 377 -17.96 19.86 -26.72
N LYS A 378 -17.68 19.01 -25.73
CA LYS A 378 -16.41 19.04 -24.99
C LYS A 378 -15.20 18.89 -25.93
N ILE A 379 -15.28 17.93 -26.85
CA ILE A 379 -14.23 17.69 -27.84
C ILE A 379 -14.08 18.90 -28.76
N ARG A 380 -15.19 19.52 -29.18
CA ARG A 380 -15.16 20.73 -30.02
C ARG A 380 -14.48 21.89 -29.29
N LEU A 381 -14.89 22.19 -28.06
CA LEU A 381 -14.33 23.27 -27.25
C LEU A 381 -12.83 23.08 -27.03
N LEU A 382 -12.42 21.87 -26.64
CA LEU A 382 -11.01 21.56 -26.45
C LEU A 382 -10.25 21.64 -27.78
N ALA A 383 -10.74 21.04 -28.85
CA ALA A 383 -10.05 21.06 -30.15
C ALA A 383 -9.88 22.48 -30.72
N SER A 384 -10.89 23.34 -30.54
CA SER A 384 -10.81 24.76 -30.92
C SER A 384 -9.72 25.48 -30.15
N TYR A 385 -9.62 25.26 -28.83
CA TYR A 385 -8.56 25.82 -28.00
C TYR A 385 -7.17 25.27 -28.37
N LEU A 386 -7.03 23.95 -28.56
CA LEU A 386 -5.74 23.37 -28.95
C LEU A 386 -5.21 23.93 -30.27
N GLY A 387 -6.10 24.30 -31.20
CA GLY A 387 -5.74 24.92 -32.48
C GLY A 387 -5.23 26.36 -32.38
N THR A 388 -5.42 27.05 -31.24
CA THR A 388 -4.89 28.42 -31.03
C THR A 388 -3.53 28.44 -30.36
N LEU A 389 -3.08 27.31 -29.81
CA LEU A 389 -1.84 27.23 -29.02
C LEU A 389 -0.59 27.17 -29.89
N THR A 390 0.47 27.83 -29.42
CA THR A 390 1.81 27.71 -30.00
C THR A 390 2.44 26.34 -29.70
N ARG A 391 3.55 26.04 -30.39
CA ARG A 391 4.32 24.79 -30.22
C ARG A 391 4.77 24.55 -28.78
N ASP A 392 5.07 25.63 -28.04
CA ASP A 392 5.57 25.53 -26.66
C ASP A 392 4.43 25.41 -25.63
N GLN A 393 3.26 25.99 -25.93
CA GLN A 393 2.08 25.95 -25.06
C GLN A 393 1.31 24.63 -25.17
N LEU A 394 1.22 24.08 -26.39
CA LEU A 394 0.39 22.93 -26.71
C LEU A 394 0.70 21.69 -25.83
N PRO A 395 1.98 21.30 -25.61
CA PRO A 395 2.29 20.15 -24.75
C PRO A 395 1.88 20.34 -23.29
N ILE A 396 2.00 21.56 -22.77
CA ILE A 396 1.66 21.91 -21.39
C ILE A 396 0.14 21.82 -21.20
N ALA A 397 -0.62 22.51 -22.04
CA ALA A 397 -2.07 22.56 -21.93
C ALA A 397 -2.72 21.17 -22.08
N THR A 398 -2.28 20.38 -23.07
CA THR A 398 -2.81 19.01 -23.27
C THR A 398 -2.53 18.11 -22.09
N THR A 399 -1.34 18.19 -21.49
CA THR A 399 -0.99 17.48 -20.25
C THR A 399 -1.92 17.89 -19.11
N TYR A 400 -2.12 19.19 -18.89
CA TYR A 400 -2.98 19.68 -17.82
C TYR A 400 -4.45 19.29 -17.97
N PHE A 401 -4.98 19.21 -19.20
CA PHE A 401 -6.35 18.71 -19.43
C PHE A 401 -6.55 17.22 -19.11
N THR A 402 -5.46 16.46 -18.89
CA THR A 402 -5.55 15.11 -18.30
C THR A 402 -5.63 15.13 -16.77
N GLY A 403 -5.49 16.30 -16.15
CA GLY A 403 -5.40 16.47 -14.71
C GLY A 403 -4.04 16.08 -14.15
N ARG A 404 -2.96 16.23 -14.90
CA ARG A 404 -1.60 15.92 -14.44
C ARG A 404 -0.68 17.11 -14.62
N SER A 405 0.29 17.27 -13.73
CA SER A 405 1.34 18.29 -13.87
C SER A 405 2.45 17.86 -14.84
N PHE A 406 2.66 16.55 -15.00
CA PHE A 406 3.67 15.97 -15.88
C PHE A 406 3.06 14.83 -16.72
N ALA A 407 3.74 14.45 -17.80
CA ALA A 407 3.37 13.33 -18.67
C ALA A 407 3.25 12.00 -17.89
N GLN A 408 2.53 11.02 -18.45
CA GLN A 408 2.36 9.71 -17.79
C GLN A 408 3.69 8.97 -17.62
N SER A 409 4.57 9.09 -18.61
CA SER A 409 5.89 8.51 -18.63
C SER A 409 6.85 9.18 -17.65
N ASP A 410 6.48 10.34 -17.10
CA ASP A 410 7.32 11.07 -16.18
C ASP A 410 7.10 10.58 -14.75
N PRO A 411 8.12 9.99 -14.10
CA PRO A 411 7.98 9.46 -12.75
C PRO A 411 7.94 10.54 -11.66
N ARG A 412 8.15 11.82 -12.01
CA ARG A 412 8.20 12.93 -11.05
C ARG A 412 6.85 13.09 -10.36
N THR A 413 6.89 13.09 -9.03
CA THR A 413 5.73 13.42 -8.18
C THR A 413 5.97 14.74 -7.47
N LEU A 414 4.94 15.57 -7.35
CA LEU A 414 5.03 16.84 -6.63
C LEU A 414 5.07 16.66 -5.11
N GLN A 415 4.55 15.55 -4.58
CA GLN A 415 4.44 15.27 -3.13
C GLN A 415 3.80 16.45 -2.37
N VAL A 416 2.69 16.96 -2.89
CA VAL A 416 1.93 18.06 -2.28
C VAL A 416 0.60 17.50 -1.77
N GLY A 417 0.54 17.25 -0.46
CA GLY A 417 -0.67 16.77 0.21
C GLY A 417 -1.68 17.88 0.51
N GLY A 418 -2.90 17.51 0.89
CA GLY A 418 -3.98 18.46 1.19
C GLY A 418 -3.62 19.47 2.29
N SER A 419 -2.80 19.08 3.28
CA SER A 419 -2.32 19.99 4.32
C SER A 419 -1.47 21.15 3.78
N ILE A 420 -0.55 20.88 2.84
CA ILE A 420 0.27 21.89 2.17
C ILE A 420 -0.62 22.84 1.37
N ILE A 421 -1.58 22.28 0.60
CA ILE A 421 -2.52 23.06 -0.20
C ILE A 421 -3.35 23.99 0.69
N TYR A 422 -3.94 23.47 1.77
CA TYR A 422 -4.78 24.25 2.67
C TYR A 422 -4.00 25.34 3.41
N ARG A 423 -2.78 25.04 3.90
CA ARG A 423 -1.90 26.03 4.51
C ARG A 423 -1.52 27.13 3.52
N ALA A 424 -1.18 26.77 2.29
CA ALA A 424 -0.81 27.73 1.26
C ALA A 424 -1.98 28.65 0.87
N ILE A 425 -3.20 28.12 0.74
CA ILE A 425 -4.40 28.93 0.47
C ILE A 425 -4.66 29.90 1.63
N MET A 426 -4.69 29.40 2.87
CA MET A 426 -4.89 30.26 4.05
C MET A 426 -3.83 31.36 4.15
N GLY A 427 -2.56 31.01 3.90
CA GLY A 427 -1.44 31.96 3.92
C GLY A 427 -1.51 32.99 2.80
N ALA A 428 -2.00 32.63 1.61
CA ALA A 428 -2.03 33.50 0.44
C ALA A 428 -2.98 34.69 0.63
N VAL A 429 -4.09 34.46 1.32
CA VAL A 429 -5.14 35.47 1.56
C VAL A 429 -5.32 35.82 3.05
N LYS A 430 -4.42 35.35 3.92
CA LYS A 430 -4.43 35.57 5.37
C LYS A 430 -5.76 35.18 6.04
N LEU A 431 -6.38 34.09 5.58
CA LEU A 431 -7.61 33.56 6.17
C LEU A 431 -7.33 32.86 7.50
N SER A 432 -8.23 33.03 8.47
CA SER A 432 -8.18 32.25 9.70
C SER A 432 -8.64 30.81 9.46
N GLU A 433 -8.15 29.86 10.27
CA GLU A 433 -8.54 28.46 10.15
C GLU A 433 -10.07 28.23 10.27
N PRO A 434 -10.81 28.90 11.18
CA PRO A 434 -12.26 28.75 11.26
C PRO A 434 -13.01 29.27 10.01
N GLU A 435 -12.52 30.34 9.37
CA GLU A 435 -13.09 30.87 8.13
C GLU A 435 -12.85 29.92 6.96
N PHE A 436 -11.60 29.46 6.80
CA PHE A 436 -11.26 28.51 5.76
C PHE A 436 -12.03 27.18 5.93
N ARG A 437 -12.20 26.70 7.16
CA ARG A 437 -12.98 25.48 7.45
C ARG A 437 -14.43 25.61 6.99
N ARG A 438 -15.07 26.78 7.13
CA ARG A 438 -16.43 27.02 6.62
C ARG A 438 -16.49 26.92 5.09
N ILE A 439 -15.54 27.53 4.38
CA ILE A 439 -15.45 27.48 2.91
C ILE A 439 -15.11 26.06 2.42
N SER A 440 -14.27 25.33 3.14
CA SER A 440 -13.93 23.95 2.79
C SER A 440 -15.11 23.00 2.99
N GLN A 441 -15.94 23.21 4.01
CA GLN A 441 -17.13 22.38 4.27
C GLN A 441 -18.26 22.62 3.25
N SER A 442 -18.34 23.79 2.62
CA SER A 442 -19.36 24.07 1.58
C SER A 442 -19.07 23.37 0.25
N HIS A 443 -17.83 22.92 0.01
CA HIS A 443 -17.42 22.28 -1.24
C HIS A 443 -16.70 20.95 -1.01
N SER A 444 -17.18 19.88 -1.65
CA SER A 444 -16.42 18.61 -1.72
C SER A 444 -15.31 18.62 -2.79
N ASP A 445 -14.84 19.79 -3.22
CA ASP A 445 -13.93 20.03 -4.34
C ASP A 445 -12.87 21.07 -3.95
N ALA A 446 -11.61 20.64 -3.84
CA ALA A 446 -10.52 21.51 -3.40
C ALA A 446 -10.25 22.69 -4.34
N GLY A 447 -10.53 22.53 -5.65
CA GLY A 447 -10.46 23.62 -6.61
C GLY A 447 -11.53 24.68 -6.34
N LYS A 448 -12.79 24.28 -6.13
CA LYS A 448 -13.89 25.21 -5.78
C LYS A 448 -13.66 25.90 -4.44
N THR A 449 -13.18 25.16 -3.44
CA THR A 449 -12.74 25.75 -2.16
C THR A 449 -11.68 26.82 -2.40
N THR A 450 -10.70 26.56 -3.28
CA THR A 450 -9.66 27.53 -3.64
C THR A 450 -10.26 28.74 -4.35
N PHE A 451 -11.17 28.54 -5.30
CA PHE A 451 -11.85 29.64 -5.99
C PHE A 451 -12.51 30.59 -4.98
N GLU A 452 -13.39 30.08 -4.11
CA GLU A 452 -14.10 30.89 -3.11
C GLU A 452 -13.17 31.47 -2.04
N ALA A 453 -12.08 30.78 -1.71
CA ALA A 453 -11.09 31.30 -0.76
C ALA A 453 -10.32 32.50 -1.34
N LEU A 454 -10.00 32.49 -2.63
CA LEU A 454 -9.21 33.53 -3.30
C LEU A 454 -10.07 34.66 -3.91
N ASP A 455 -11.36 34.43 -4.12
CA ASP A 455 -12.29 35.38 -4.75
C ASP A 455 -12.25 36.74 -4.05
N ASP A 456 -12.04 37.81 -4.83
CA ASP A 456 -11.85 39.19 -4.38
C ASP A 456 -10.76 39.42 -3.30
N ARG A 457 -9.85 38.46 -3.09
CA ARG A 457 -8.81 38.52 -2.04
C ARG A 457 -7.38 38.46 -2.55
N THR A 458 -7.17 38.21 -3.84
CA THR A 458 -5.84 38.19 -4.47
C THR A 458 -5.65 39.35 -5.44
N LYS A 459 -4.38 39.71 -5.70
CA LYS A 459 -4.02 40.66 -6.75
C LYS A 459 -3.48 39.86 -7.93
N SER A 460 -4.31 39.70 -8.95
CA SER A 460 -3.95 38.90 -10.11
C SER A 460 -2.90 39.60 -10.97
N GLU A 461 -1.85 38.87 -11.28
CA GLU A 461 -0.85 39.20 -12.30
C GLU A 461 -0.96 38.20 -13.47
N PRO A 462 -0.46 38.54 -14.68
CA PRO A 462 -0.47 37.62 -15.82
C PRO A 462 0.34 36.35 -15.51
N PHE A 463 -0.23 35.19 -15.84
CA PHE A 463 0.39 33.89 -15.59
C PHE A 463 0.33 33.04 -16.86
N SER A 464 1.49 32.77 -17.45
CA SER A 464 1.58 32.00 -18.70
C SER A 464 1.55 30.49 -18.46
N LEU A 465 1.25 29.71 -19.50
CA LEU A 465 1.35 28.25 -19.42
C LEU A 465 2.79 27.82 -19.11
N ALA A 466 3.79 28.48 -19.70
CA ALA A 466 5.20 28.21 -19.42
C ALA A 466 5.57 28.48 -17.94
N GLN A 467 5.13 29.62 -17.37
CA GLN A 467 5.35 29.93 -15.96
C GLN A 467 4.71 28.90 -15.02
N SER A 468 3.53 28.39 -15.38
CA SER A 468 2.88 27.33 -14.60
C SER A 468 3.65 26.01 -14.63
N HIS A 469 4.26 25.67 -15.78
CA HIS A 469 5.09 24.49 -15.92
C HIS A 469 6.36 24.62 -15.08
N ASP A 470 7.05 25.77 -15.18
CA ASP A 470 8.22 26.09 -14.37
C ASP A 470 7.90 26.08 -12.87
N PHE A 471 6.70 26.53 -12.50
CA PHE A 471 6.21 26.43 -11.12
C PHE A 471 6.13 24.97 -10.66
N PHE A 472 5.50 24.06 -11.43
CA PHE A 472 5.45 22.64 -11.06
C PHE A 472 6.82 21.97 -11.06
N GLU A 473 7.71 22.33 -12.00
CA GLU A 473 9.10 21.85 -12.00
C GLU A 473 9.84 22.28 -10.73
N THR A 474 9.71 23.55 -10.36
CA THR A 474 10.33 24.11 -9.15
C THR A 474 9.74 23.42 -7.91
N LEU A 475 8.41 23.27 -7.85
CA LEU A 475 7.71 22.62 -6.75
C LEU A 475 8.13 21.15 -6.58
N HIS A 476 8.42 20.43 -7.67
CA HIS A 476 9.01 19.09 -7.63
C HIS A 476 10.42 19.09 -7.01
N ARG A 477 11.27 20.05 -7.41
CA ARG A 477 12.67 20.17 -6.94
C ARG A 477 12.76 20.58 -5.47
N MET A 478 11.79 21.34 -4.96
CA MET A 478 11.75 21.74 -3.56
C MET A 478 11.67 20.52 -2.63
N ARG A 479 12.45 20.55 -1.56
CA ARG A 479 12.42 19.53 -0.51
C ARG A 479 11.72 20.08 0.73
N GLY A 480 10.94 19.23 1.38
CA GLY A 480 10.21 19.56 2.60
C GLY A 480 8.89 20.30 2.38
N PRO A 481 7.91 20.13 3.30
CA PRO A 481 6.56 20.67 3.16
C PRO A 481 6.49 22.20 3.30
N ILE A 482 7.34 22.83 4.12
CA ILE A 482 7.30 24.30 4.32
C ILE A 482 7.68 25.02 3.04
N ALA A 483 8.80 24.67 2.42
CA ALA A 483 9.28 25.36 1.23
C ALA A 483 8.31 25.19 0.04
N LYS A 484 7.64 24.03 -0.04
CA LYS A 484 6.53 23.81 -0.98
C LYS A 484 5.29 24.63 -0.63
N THR A 485 4.97 24.76 0.66
CA THR A 485 3.86 25.59 1.16
C THR A 485 4.10 27.06 0.83
N GLU A 486 5.29 27.59 1.11
CA GLU A 486 5.68 28.98 0.83
C GLU A 486 5.65 29.26 -0.68
N LEU A 487 6.23 28.38 -1.49
CA LEU A 487 6.21 28.52 -2.95
C LEU A 487 4.78 28.53 -3.50
N LEU A 488 3.94 27.58 -3.06
CA LEU A 488 2.53 27.51 -3.47
C LEU A 488 1.76 28.74 -2.97
N GLN A 489 2.01 29.19 -1.74
CA GLN A 489 1.40 30.38 -1.16
C GLN A 489 1.72 31.63 -1.98
N SER A 490 3.01 31.85 -2.28
CA SER A 490 3.48 32.98 -3.08
C SER A 490 2.92 32.95 -4.50
N CYS A 491 2.77 31.75 -5.10
CA CYS A 491 2.10 31.59 -6.38
C CYS A 491 0.62 31.98 -6.27
N LEU A 492 -0.15 31.35 -5.38
CA LEU A 492 -1.60 31.59 -5.21
C LEU A 492 -1.94 33.06 -4.91
N ALA A 493 -1.09 33.76 -4.15
CA ALA A 493 -1.31 35.18 -3.84
C ALA A 493 -1.30 36.11 -5.07
N ARG A 494 -0.68 35.67 -6.18
CA ARG A 494 -0.53 36.41 -7.44
C ARG A 494 -1.50 35.95 -8.53
N LEU A 495 -2.26 34.87 -8.30
CA LEU A 495 -3.22 34.32 -9.26
C LEU A 495 -4.62 34.90 -9.04
N SER A 496 -5.42 34.96 -10.09
CA SER A 496 -6.87 35.12 -9.92
C SER A 496 -7.50 33.86 -9.31
N ALA A 497 -8.70 34.00 -8.73
CA ALA A 497 -9.43 32.87 -8.18
C ALA A 497 -9.61 31.70 -9.17
N ARG A 498 -9.84 32.02 -10.45
CA ARG A 498 -10.00 31.04 -11.53
C ARG A 498 -8.70 30.29 -11.83
N GLU A 499 -7.57 30.99 -11.86
CA GLU A 499 -6.26 30.38 -12.08
C GLU A 499 -5.86 29.51 -10.89
N GLY A 500 -6.02 30.01 -9.66
CA GLY A 500 -5.75 29.27 -8.44
C GLY A 500 -6.59 27.99 -8.32
N GLN A 501 -7.86 28.04 -8.72
CA GLN A 501 -8.72 26.86 -8.84
C GLN A 501 -8.08 25.78 -9.72
N TYR A 502 -7.59 26.13 -10.91
CA TYR A 502 -7.04 25.16 -11.86
C TYR A 502 -5.65 24.67 -11.47
N VAL A 503 -4.81 25.51 -10.85
CA VAL A 503 -3.55 25.07 -10.24
C VAL A 503 -3.82 23.98 -9.20
N VAL A 504 -4.78 24.20 -8.28
CA VAL A 504 -5.12 23.19 -7.25
C VAL A 504 -5.78 21.94 -7.84
N LYS A 505 -6.63 22.09 -8.86
CA LYS A 505 -7.22 20.93 -9.58
C LYS A 505 -6.14 20.07 -10.25
N ILE A 506 -5.10 20.68 -10.82
CA ILE A 506 -3.96 19.96 -11.40
C ILE A 506 -3.12 19.29 -10.31
N LEU A 507 -2.83 20.00 -9.21
CA LEU A 507 -2.10 19.45 -8.05
C LEU A 507 -2.76 18.22 -7.45
N THR A 508 -4.09 18.24 -7.33
CA THR A 508 -4.89 17.15 -6.74
C THR A 508 -5.20 16.03 -7.74
N GLY A 509 -4.99 16.28 -9.04
CA GLY A 509 -5.29 15.35 -10.12
C GLY A 509 -6.78 15.16 -10.41
N ASP A 510 -7.63 16.08 -9.95
CA ASP A 510 -9.09 15.99 -10.07
C ASP A 510 -9.69 17.28 -10.65
N LEU A 511 -9.71 17.39 -11.98
CA LEU A 511 -10.27 18.57 -12.67
C LEU A 511 -11.80 18.69 -12.55
N ARG A 512 -12.50 17.55 -12.43
CA ARG A 512 -13.96 17.41 -12.45
C ARG A 512 -14.70 18.04 -13.64
N ILE A 513 -14.03 18.25 -14.77
CA ILE A 513 -14.64 18.83 -15.99
C ILE A 513 -15.22 17.77 -16.94
N GLY A 514 -15.14 16.49 -16.57
CA GLY A 514 -15.61 15.37 -17.39
C GLY A 514 -14.78 15.10 -18.64
N LEU A 515 -13.52 15.58 -18.66
CA LEU A 515 -12.50 15.12 -19.59
C LEU A 515 -11.74 13.94 -19.00
N ARG A 516 -11.38 13.01 -19.88
CA ARG A 516 -10.43 11.92 -19.63
C ARG A 516 -9.42 11.97 -20.76
N GLU A 517 -8.26 11.37 -20.56
CA GLU A 517 -7.18 11.34 -21.56
C GLU A 517 -7.66 10.94 -22.96
N GLY A 518 -8.57 9.95 -23.09
CA GLY A 518 -9.14 9.57 -24.38
C GLY A 518 -9.96 10.65 -25.10
N LEU A 519 -10.57 11.59 -24.37
CA LEU A 519 -11.24 12.75 -24.97
C LEU A 519 -10.23 13.83 -25.40
N VAL A 520 -9.08 13.90 -24.73
CA VAL A 520 -7.97 14.76 -25.16
C VAL A 520 -7.36 14.20 -26.45
N GLU A 521 -7.19 12.89 -26.57
CA GLU A 521 -6.81 12.22 -27.83
C GLU A 521 -7.79 12.53 -28.98
N GLU A 522 -9.10 12.45 -28.73
CA GLU A 522 -10.13 12.83 -29.71
C GLU A 522 -10.07 14.31 -30.10
N ALA A 523 -9.75 15.20 -29.15
CA ALA A 523 -9.59 16.62 -29.41
C ALA A 523 -8.32 16.94 -30.22
N ILE A 524 -7.20 16.27 -29.93
CA ILE A 524 -5.94 16.38 -30.71
C ILE A 524 -6.19 15.93 -32.15
N ALA A 525 -6.81 14.77 -32.33
CA ALA A 525 -7.15 14.23 -33.64
C ALA A 525 -8.02 15.21 -34.46
N ARG A 526 -9.01 15.84 -33.79
CA ARG A 526 -9.88 16.84 -34.41
C ARG A 526 -9.16 18.15 -34.71
N ALA A 527 -8.37 18.67 -33.78
CA ALA A 527 -7.68 19.97 -33.89
C ALA A 527 -6.68 19.97 -35.04
N PHE A 528 -5.92 18.88 -35.17
CA PHE A 528 -4.84 18.77 -36.15
C PHE A 528 -5.21 17.90 -37.35
N VAL A 529 -6.45 17.44 -37.49
CA VAL A 529 -6.92 16.62 -38.62
C VAL A 529 -6.03 15.38 -38.82
N GLU A 530 -5.87 14.60 -37.75
CA GLU A 530 -5.13 13.32 -37.74
C GLU A 530 -6.08 12.14 -37.48
N PRO A 531 -5.81 10.94 -38.04
CA PRO A 531 -6.58 9.75 -37.69
C PRO A 531 -6.46 9.45 -36.19
N LEU A 532 -7.61 9.31 -35.52
CA LEU A 532 -7.67 9.06 -34.07
C LEU A 532 -6.84 7.84 -33.63
N ASP A 533 -6.81 6.79 -34.45
CA ASP A 533 -6.05 5.58 -34.13
C ASP A 533 -4.53 5.82 -34.12
N ARG A 534 -4.02 6.72 -34.96
CA ARG A 534 -2.61 7.12 -34.97
C ARG A 534 -2.26 7.95 -33.73
N VAL A 535 -3.13 8.88 -33.35
CA VAL A 535 -2.97 9.68 -32.12
C VAL A 535 -2.95 8.77 -30.89
N LYS A 536 -3.87 7.80 -30.82
CA LYS A 536 -3.92 6.81 -29.74
C LYS A 536 -2.69 5.91 -29.68
N GLU A 537 -2.19 5.50 -30.85
CA GLU A 537 -0.97 4.69 -30.94
C GLU A 537 0.24 5.49 -30.46
N ALA A 538 0.43 6.72 -30.96
CA ALA A 538 1.50 7.60 -30.55
C ALA A 538 1.47 7.92 -29.04
N ASN A 539 0.30 8.29 -28.49
CA ASN A 539 0.16 8.56 -27.06
C ASN A 539 0.49 7.33 -26.20
N MET A 540 0.07 6.15 -26.66
CA MET A 540 0.40 4.90 -25.98
C MET A 540 1.90 4.60 -25.98
N LEU A 541 2.61 4.85 -27.09
CA LEU A 541 4.05 4.59 -27.22
C LEU A 541 4.88 5.60 -26.45
N LEU A 542 4.52 6.88 -26.54
CA LEU A 542 5.23 7.97 -25.88
C LEU A 542 4.94 8.05 -24.39
N GLY A 543 3.73 7.67 -23.94
CA GLY A 543 3.25 7.93 -22.59
C GLY A 543 3.17 9.42 -22.27
N ASP A 544 3.10 10.26 -23.29
CA ASP A 544 3.15 11.72 -23.22
C ASP A 544 2.20 12.31 -24.24
N ILE A 545 1.04 12.76 -23.75
CA ILE A 545 0.00 13.34 -24.58
C ILE A 545 0.41 14.70 -25.14
N GLY A 546 1.31 15.41 -24.46
CA GLY A 546 1.85 16.68 -24.92
C GLY A 546 2.80 16.50 -26.08
N ALA A 547 3.74 15.56 -25.97
CA ALA A 547 4.59 15.15 -27.09
C ALA A 547 3.75 14.60 -28.26
N THR A 548 2.69 13.86 -27.97
CA THR A 548 1.76 13.36 -29.01
C THR A 548 1.06 14.51 -29.74
N ALA A 549 0.61 15.54 -29.01
CA ALA A 549 0.01 16.72 -29.61
C ALA A 549 1.00 17.49 -30.48
N ALA A 550 2.26 17.60 -30.05
CA ALA A 550 3.32 18.21 -30.85
C ALA A 550 3.57 17.44 -32.16
N LEU A 551 3.68 16.10 -32.11
CA LEU A 551 3.81 15.28 -33.32
C LEU A 551 2.58 15.37 -34.23
N ALA A 552 1.37 15.42 -33.65
CA ALA A 552 0.13 15.60 -34.42
C ALA A 552 0.09 16.95 -35.15
N LEU A 553 0.52 18.03 -34.49
CA LEU A 553 0.66 19.35 -35.10
C LEU A 553 1.66 19.34 -36.26
N GLN A 554 2.77 18.59 -36.11
CA GLN A 554 3.83 18.49 -37.11
C GLN A 554 3.56 17.47 -38.22
N LYS A 555 2.51 16.65 -38.10
CA LYS A 555 2.18 15.54 -39.02
C LYS A 555 3.21 14.39 -38.98
N GLU A 556 3.81 14.16 -37.83
CA GLU A 556 4.94 13.23 -37.60
C GLU A 556 4.57 12.14 -36.57
N LEU A 557 3.30 11.73 -36.49
CA LEU A 557 2.85 10.70 -35.52
C LEU A 557 3.51 9.33 -35.72
N GLU A 558 4.04 9.05 -36.93
CA GLU A 558 4.84 7.88 -37.26
C GLU A 558 6.16 7.78 -36.49
N ASP A 559 6.72 8.91 -36.05
CA ASP A 559 8.00 8.97 -35.34
C ASP A 559 7.86 8.63 -33.85
N ALA A 560 6.64 8.36 -33.38
CA ALA A 560 6.39 7.89 -32.04
C ALA A 560 6.93 6.47 -31.85
N GLU A 561 8.00 6.35 -31.05
CA GLU A 561 8.65 5.07 -30.76
C GLU A 561 8.58 4.67 -29.29
N LEU A 562 8.56 3.35 -29.05
CA LEU A 562 8.71 2.77 -27.72
C LEU A 562 10.14 2.99 -27.21
N SER A 563 10.27 3.61 -26.05
CA SER A 563 11.54 3.77 -25.36
C SER A 563 11.57 3.08 -24.00
N ILE A 564 12.78 2.76 -23.54
CA ILE A 564 12.97 2.11 -22.25
C ILE A 564 12.58 3.04 -21.09
N PHE A 565 12.07 2.45 -20.00
CA PHE A 565 11.46 3.12 -18.85
C PHE A 565 10.20 3.95 -19.12
N ARG A 566 9.60 3.83 -20.31
CA ARG A 566 8.24 4.32 -20.59
C ARG A 566 7.29 3.12 -20.68
N PRO A 567 6.58 2.78 -19.58
CA PRO A 567 5.75 1.58 -19.55
C PRO A 567 4.55 1.74 -20.48
N ILE A 568 4.27 0.71 -21.27
CA ILE A 568 3.10 0.71 -22.18
C ILE A 568 1.99 -0.18 -21.63
N LYS A 569 0.75 0.18 -21.98
CA LYS A 569 -0.44 -0.61 -21.58
C LYS A 569 -0.27 -2.06 -22.01
N CYS A 570 -0.44 -2.98 -21.07
CA CYS A 570 -0.36 -4.41 -21.35
C CYS A 570 -1.41 -4.85 -22.40
N MET A 571 -1.02 -5.69 -23.36
CA MET A 571 -1.96 -6.33 -24.31
C MET A 571 -2.94 -7.23 -23.55
N LEU A 572 -4.23 -7.14 -23.87
CA LEU A 572 -5.30 -7.85 -23.15
C LEU A 572 -5.80 -9.06 -23.93
N ALA A 573 -6.18 -10.11 -23.20
CA ALA A 573 -6.79 -11.31 -23.77
C ALA A 573 -8.31 -11.31 -23.67
N THR A 574 -8.96 -11.86 -24.69
CA THR A 574 -10.41 -12.06 -24.81
C THR A 574 -10.82 -13.32 -24.04
N PRO A 575 -11.80 -13.24 -23.12
CA PRO A 575 -12.35 -14.45 -22.50
C PRO A 575 -13.12 -15.26 -23.54
N GLU A 576 -12.87 -16.56 -23.59
CA GLU A 576 -13.67 -17.51 -24.38
C GLU A 576 -14.05 -18.71 -23.50
N PRO A 577 -15.29 -19.22 -23.59
CA PRO A 577 -15.81 -20.22 -22.66
C PRO A 577 -15.38 -21.65 -22.99
N THR A 578 -15.05 -21.95 -24.26
CA THR A 578 -14.72 -23.32 -24.69
C THR A 578 -13.52 -23.36 -25.65
N ALA A 579 -12.83 -24.50 -25.67
CA ALA A 579 -11.72 -24.75 -26.58
C ALA A 579 -12.18 -24.71 -28.05
N GLU A 580 -13.40 -25.17 -28.34
CA GLU A 580 -14.00 -25.13 -29.68
C GLU A 580 -14.27 -23.70 -30.14
N ALA A 581 -14.76 -22.83 -29.24
CA ALA A 581 -14.99 -21.42 -29.56
C ALA A 581 -13.67 -20.73 -29.92
N VAL A 582 -12.62 -20.98 -29.12
CA VAL A 582 -11.27 -20.49 -29.42
C VAL A 582 -10.78 -21.03 -30.76
N TRP A 583 -10.81 -22.35 -30.96
CA TRP A 583 -10.31 -23.00 -32.17
C TRP A 583 -11.02 -22.53 -33.44
N LYS A 584 -12.35 -22.36 -33.41
CA LYS A 584 -13.12 -21.82 -34.54
C LYS A 584 -12.64 -20.43 -34.97
N ARG A 585 -12.17 -19.58 -34.04
CA ARG A 585 -11.61 -18.26 -34.37
C ARG A 585 -10.29 -18.36 -35.14
N PHE A 586 -9.54 -19.45 -34.95
CA PHE A 586 -8.28 -19.71 -35.63
C PHE A 586 -8.45 -20.45 -36.98
N VAL A 587 -9.58 -21.14 -37.17
CA VAL A 587 -9.84 -22.01 -38.33
C VAL A 587 -10.85 -21.45 -39.32
N HIS A 588 -11.66 -20.43 -38.98
CA HIS A 588 -12.65 -19.89 -39.92
C HIS A 588 -12.05 -19.22 -41.16
N GLU A 589 -12.65 -19.58 -42.30
CA GLU A 589 -12.31 -19.27 -43.69
C GLU A 589 -12.23 -17.75 -43.95
N GLY A 590 -11.16 -17.33 -44.65
CA GLY A 590 -11.01 -15.96 -45.15
C GLY A 590 -9.92 -15.10 -44.48
N SER A 591 -9.11 -15.65 -43.56
CA SER A 591 -7.87 -14.99 -43.18
C SER A 591 -6.85 -15.14 -44.32
N ALA A 592 -6.04 -14.11 -44.60
CA ALA A 592 -5.01 -14.11 -45.65
C ALA A 592 -3.90 -15.20 -45.50
N ARG A 593 -4.08 -16.15 -44.57
CA ARG A 593 -3.15 -17.22 -44.21
C ARG A 593 -3.37 -18.52 -44.98
N ASP A 594 -4.51 -18.72 -45.65
CA ASP A 594 -4.73 -19.89 -46.52
C ASP A 594 -3.75 -19.95 -47.70
N ALA A 595 -3.13 -18.81 -48.06
CA ALA A 595 -2.14 -18.73 -49.14
C ALA A 595 -0.72 -19.21 -48.76
N LEU A 596 -0.42 -19.43 -47.47
CA LEU A 596 0.95 -19.66 -46.98
C LEU A 596 1.24 -21.08 -46.45
N GLY A 597 0.26 -22.00 -46.46
CA GLY A 597 0.48 -23.43 -46.21
C GLY A 597 1.14 -23.82 -44.87
N ALA A 598 1.20 -22.91 -43.89
CA ALA A 598 1.84 -23.16 -42.60
C ALA A 598 0.83 -23.75 -41.61
N ALA A 599 1.18 -24.90 -41.02
CA ALA A 599 0.36 -25.60 -40.03
C ALA A 599 -0.09 -24.64 -38.91
N THR A 600 -1.40 -24.50 -38.75
CA THR A 600 -2.10 -23.59 -37.82
C THR A 600 -2.00 -24.06 -36.36
N ALA A 601 -0.79 -24.08 -35.81
CA ALA A 601 -0.60 -24.30 -34.37
C ALA A 601 -0.93 -23.00 -33.62
N VAL A 602 -1.65 -23.09 -32.50
CA VAL A 602 -1.73 -22.01 -31.51
C VAL A 602 -0.73 -22.24 -30.39
N TYR A 603 -0.24 -21.16 -29.78
CA TYR A 603 0.62 -21.26 -28.60
C TYR A 603 -0.22 -21.25 -27.33
N ILE A 604 -0.10 -22.31 -26.54
CA ILE A 604 -0.74 -22.42 -25.23
C ILE A 604 0.29 -22.16 -24.15
N GLU A 605 -0.04 -21.30 -23.21
CA GLU A 605 0.71 -21.06 -21.97
C GLU A 605 -0.22 -21.24 -20.76
N ASP A 606 0.35 -21.59 -19.61
CA ASP A 606 -0.38 -21.57 -18.34
C ASP A 606 -0.86 -20.15 -18.03
N LYS A 607 -2.10 -20.02 -17.57
CA LYS A 607 -2.57 -18.77 -16.98
C LYS A 607 -2.19 -18.73 -15.50
N PHE A 608 -1.14 -17.97 -15.19
CA PHE A 608 -0.63 -17.79 -13.83
C PHE A 608 -1.59 -16.93 -12.97
N ASP A 609 -1.65 -17.25 -11.68
CA ASP A 609 -2.36 -16.49 -10.62
C ASP A 609 -1.32 -15.63 -9.87
N GLY A 610 -1.00 -14.45 -10.40
CA GLY A 610 0.06 -13.58 -9.90
C GLY A 610 -0.20 -12.08 -10.13
N ILE A 611 0.87 -11.29 -10.17
CA ILE A 611 0.83 -9.86 -10.54
C ILE A 611 1.48 -9.70 -11.91
N ARG A 612 0.68 -9.39 -12.93
CA ARG A 612 1.22 -8.97 -14.22
C ARG A 612 2.07 -7.72 -14.09
N ALA A 613 3.29 -7.79 -14.60
CA ALA A 613 4.27 -6.72 -14.54
C ALA A 613 5.10 -6.63 -15.82
N GLN A 614 5.47 -5.39 -16.18
CA GLN A 614 6.42 -5.08 -17.24
C GLN A 614 7.76 -4.72 -16.57
N LEU A 615 8.85 -5.39 -16.95
CA LEU A 615 10.19 -5.08 -16.45
C LEU A 615 11.01 -4.43 -17.56
N HIS A 616 11.58 -3.27 -17.26
CA HIS A 616 12.49 -2.54 -18.12
C HIS A 616 13.88 -2.60 -17.50
N ARG A 617 14.88 -3.01 -18.28
CA ARG A 617 16.28 -3.08 -17.82
C ARG A 617 17.18 -2.40 -18.84
N SER A 618 17.98 -1.45 -18.37
CA SER A 618 19.17 -0.96 -19.05
C SER A 618 20.42 -1.28 -18.26
N ALA A 619 21.60 -0.99 -18.80
CA ALA A 619 22.87 -1.07 -18.08
C ALA A 619 22.91 -0.29 -16.75
N GLN A 620 22.15 0.81 -16.63
CA GLN A 620 22.20 1.72 -15.47
C GLN A 620 21.00 1.56 -14.53
N ARG A 621 19.85 1.06 -15.02
CA ARG A 621 18.57 1.14 -14.31
C ARG A 621 17.71 -0.09 -14.56
N VAL A 622 16.96 -0.51 -13.54
CA VAL A 622 15.94 -1.54 -13.66
C VAL A 622 14.66 -1.02 -13.01
N GLU A 623 13.55 -1.15 -13.72
CA GLU A 623 12.23 -0.80 -13.20
C GLU A 623 11.19 -1.85 -13.49
N ILE A 624 10.29 -2.03 -12.53
CA ILE A 624 9.16 -2.95 -12.62
C ILE A 624 7.90 -2.10 -12.55
N PHE A 625 7.03 -2.25 -13.53
CA PHE A 625 5.75 -1.56 -13.63
C PHE A 625 4.62 -2.57 -13.51
N SER A 626 3.60 -2.26 -12.70
CA SER A 626 2.40 -3.08 -12.61
C SER A 626 1.55 -2.99 -13.87
N ARG A 627 0.49 -3.81 -13.95
CA ARG A 627 -0.53 -3.73 -15.01
C ARG A 627 -1.10 -2.32 -15.25
N ASP A 628 -1.22 -1.52 -14.20
CA ASP A 628 -1.73 -0.14 -14.27
C ASP A 628 -0.61 0.89 -14.49
N LEU A 629 0.57 0.43 -14.92
CA LEU A 629 1.76 1.21 -15.25
C LEU A 629 2.37 1.96 -14.06
N ARG A 630 2.05 1.53 -12.84
CA ARG A 630 2.66 2.08 -11.61
C ARG A 630 4.00 1.42 -11.37
N ARG A 631 5.03 2.20 -11.05
CA ARG A 631 6.32 1.67 -10.62
C ARG A 631 6.15 0.92 -9.29
N ILE A 632 6.52 -0.35 -9.28
CA ILE A 632 6.45 -1.28 -8.13
C ILE A 632 7.81 -1.89 -7.80
N SER A 633 8.90 -1.35 -8.34
CA SER A 633 10.27 -1.83 -8.12
C SER A 633 10.61 -1.97 -6.63
N ASP A 634 10.16 -1.04 -5.80
CA ASP A 634 10.47 -1.01 -4.36
C ASP A 634 9.70 -2.08 -3.57
N GLN A 635 8.62 -2.64 -4.14
CA GLN A 635 7.88 -3.76 -3.56
C GLN A 635 8.53 -5.11 -3.87
N PHE A 636 9.41 -5.15 -4.87
CA PHE A 636 10.12 -6.34 -5.34
C PHE A 636 11.62 -6.06 -5.57
N PRO A 637 12.35 -5.55 -4.54
CA PRO A 637 13.74 -5.15 -4.68
C PRO A 637 14.65 -6.31 -5.11
N GLU A 638 14.34 -7.54 -4.71
CA GLU A 638 15.09 -8.74 -5.10
C GLU A 638 14.98 -9.05 -6.59
N LEU A 639 13.81 -8.81 -7.21
CA LEU A 639 13.63 -8.99 -8.65
C LEU A 639 14.37 -7.89 -9.41
N ALA A 640 14.30 -6.65 -8.93
CA ALA A 640 15.01 -5.53 -9.52
C ALA A 640 16.54 -5.71 -9.45
N GLU A 641 17.07 -6.18 -8.32
CA GLU A 641 18.50 -6.48 -8.15
C GLU A 641 18.95 -7.61 -9.10
N ARG A 642 18.18 -8.70 -9.17
CA ARG A 642 18.52 -9.85 -10.01
C ARG A 642 18.43 -9.53 -11.49
N ALA A 643 17.47 -8.71 -11.91
CA ALA A 643 17.35 -8.27 -13.29
C ALA A 643 18.55 -7.42 -13.77
N ARG A 644 19.33 -6.80 -12.88
CA ARG A 644 20.58 -6.12 -13.30
C ARG A 644 21.56 -7.06 -14.01
N LYS A 645 21.45 -8.38 -13.74
CA LYS A 645 22.29 -9.43 -14.35
C LYS A 645 21.85 -9.87 -15.74
N PHE A 646 20.75 -9.35 -16.30
CA PHE A 646 20.52 -9.48 -17.73
C PHE A 646 21.69 -8.84 -18.48
N GLU A 647 22.07 -9.37 -19.64
CA GLU A 647 23.17 -8.81 -20.46
C GLU A 647 22.66 -7.74 -21.42
N HIS A 648 21.40 -7.84 -21.84
CA HIS A 648 20.76 -7.01 -22.87
C HIS A 648 19.88 -5.93 -22.29
N ASP A 649 19.78 -4.80 -22.98
CA ASP A 649 18.76 -3.80 -22.65
C ASP A 649 17.41 -4.32 -23.18
N LEU A 650 16.39 -4.37 -22.32
CA LEU A 650 15.14 -5.06 -22.65
C LEU A 650 13.89 -4.50 -21.98
N ILE A 651 12.75 -4.79 -22.60
CA ILE A 651 11.41 -4.67 -22.01
C ILE A 651 10.73 -6.03 -22.11
N ILE A 652 10.38 -6.62 -20.97
CA ILE A 652 9.71 -7.93 -20.88
C ILE A 652 8.35 -7.80 -20.19
N ASP A 653 7.38 -8.58 -20.65
CA ASP A 653 6.04 -8.71 -20.06
C ASP A 653 5.91 -10.09 -19.41
N GLY A 654 5.47 -10.12 -18.16
CA GLY A 654 5.45 -11.33 -17.38
C GLY A 654 4.53 -11.27 -16.17
N GLU A 655 4.54 -12.35 -15.40
CA GLU A 655 3.78 -12.49 -14.17
C GLU A 655 4.74 -12.70 -12.99
N ILE A 656 4.60 -11.89 -11.95
CA ILE A 656 5.25 -12.12 -10.66
C ILE A 656 4.40 -13.12 -9.88
N VAL A 657 5.01 -14.23 -9.46
CA VAL A 657 4.34 -15.32 -8.73
C VAL A 657 5.09 -15.60 -7.42
N ALA A 658 4.35 -16.01 -6.39
CA ALA A 658 4.96 -16.54 -5.18
C ALA A 658 5.57 -17.93 -5.49
N PHE A 659 6.81 -18.15 -5.04
CA PHE A 659 7.61 -19.31 -5.42
C PHE A 659 8.48 -19.77 -4.25
N ALA A 660 8.31 -21.02 -3.82
CA ALA A 660 9.11 -21.62 -2.75
C ALA A 660 9.46 -23.08 -3.08
N GLU A 661 10.69 -23.50 -2.76
CA GLU A 661 11.14 -24.90 -2.88
C GLU A 661 10.89 -25.54 -4.27
N GLY A 662 11.02 -24.76 -5.34
CA GLY A 662 10.80 -25.25 -6.71
C GLY A 662 9.31 -25.36 -7.12
N ARG A 663 8.38 -24.97 -6.24
CA ARG A 663 6.93 -25.02 -6.48
C ARG A 663 6.30 -23.61 -6.45
N ARG A 664 5.26 -23.45 -7.25
CA ARG A 664 4.45 -22.22 -7.33
C ARG A 664 3.48 -22.20 -6.16
N LEU A 665 3.40 -21.07 -5.46
CA LEU A 665 2.46 -20.82 -4.37
C LEU A 665 1.25 -20.01 -4.88
N THR A 666 0.27 -19.80 -4.00
CA THR A 666 -0.99 -19.14 -4.38
C THR A 666 -0.87 -17.61 -4.40
N PHE A 667 -1.76 -16.92 -5.12
CA PHE A 667 -1.85 -15.45 -5.07
C PHE A 667 -2.11 -14.91 -3.65
N PHE A 668 -2.75 -15.70 -2.78
CA PHE A 668 -2.95 -15.32 -1.38
C PHE A 668 -1.63 -15.11 -0.63
N ASP A 669 -0.59 -15.88 -0.97
CA ASP A 669 0.74 -15.72 -0.40
C ASP A 669 1.43 -14.46 -0.92
N LEU A 670 1.18 -14.10 -2.18
CA LEU A 670 1.68 -12.87 -2.81
C LEU A 670 0.97 -11.61 -2.26
N GLN A 671 -0.31 -11.71 -1.91
CA GLN A 671 -1.10 -10.59 -1.38
C GLN A 671 -0.58 -10.09 -0.02
N LYS A 672 0.10 -10.95 0.75
CA LYS A 672 0.79 -10.58 2.00
C LYS A 672 1.87 -9.51 1.79
N ARG A 673 2.39 -9.35 0.55
CA ARG A 673 3.36 -8.32 0.17
C ARG A 673 2.73 -7.01 -0.31
N LEU A 674 1.60 -7.07 -1.02
CA LEU A 674 1.00 -5.93 -1.73
C LEU A 674 0.34 -4.86 -0.84
N GLY A 675 0.03 -5.18 0.42
CA GLY A 675 -0.67 -4.29 1.35
C GLY A 675 0.22 -3.34 2.15
N ARG A 676 1.55 -3.45 2.02
CA ARG A 676 2.51 -2.66 2.81
C ARG A 676 2.90 -1.40 2.03
N LYS A 677 2.29 -0.27 2.37
CA LYS A 677 2.82 1.04 1.96
C LYS A 677 4.06 1.30 2.81
N SER A 678 5.13 1.75 2.16
CA SER A 678 6.38 2.20 2.79
C SER A 678 6.25 3.54 3.54
N ASP A 679 5.04 4.12 3.62
CA ASP A 679 4.77 5.35 4.36
C ASP A 679 4.19 4.98 5.73
N GLY A 680 5.11 4.77 6.68
CA GLY A 680 4.86 4.19 7.98
C GLY A 680 5.75 2.98 8.11
N GLY A 681 6.96 3.18 8.63
CA GLY A 681 7.91 2.11 8.94
C GLY A 681 7.27 1.13 9.90
N ASP A 682 6.56 0.15 9.35
CA ASP A 682 6.07 -1.01 10.06
C ASP A 682 7.34 -1.66 10.65
N LEU A 683 7.41 -1.80 11.98
CA LEU A 683 8.51 -2.42 12.75
C LEU A 683 8.78 -3.89 12.32
N PHE A 684 8.12 -4.35 11.27
CA PHE A 684 8.23 -5.63 10.59
C PHE A 684 8.90 -5.54 9.22
N GLU A 685 9.76 -4.54 8.97
CA GLU A 685 10.52 -4.36 7.70
C GLU A 685 11.31 -5.62 7.26
N GLY A 686 11.55 -6.60 8.15
CA GLY A 686 12.09 -7.91 7.80
C GLY A 686 11.11 -8.85 7.04
N ALA A 687 9.80 -8.60 7.10
CA ALA A 687 8.79 -9.51 6.54
C ALA A 687 8.58 -9.34 5.03
N ALA A 688 9.19 -8.32 4.39
CA ALA A 688 9.20 -8.22 2.93
C ALA A 688 10.00 -9.37 2.28
N ALA A 689 10.90 -10.02 3.04
CA ALA A 689 11.69 -11.16 2.59
C ALA A 689 11.01 -12.54 2.76
N ASP A 690 9.85 -12.64 3.41
CA ASP A 690 9.31 -13.93 3.89
C ASP A 690 8.59 -14.78 2.83
N VAL A 691 8.17 -14.20 1.70
CA VAL A 691 7.52 -14.96 0.60
C VAL A 691 8.40 -14.87 -0.64
N PRO A 692 9.28 -15.83 -0.95
CA PRO A 692 10.09 -15.73 -2.15
C PRO A 692 9.23 -15.66 -3.41
N VAL A 693 9.68 -14.91 -4.42
CA VAL A 693 8.94 -14.66 -5.66
C VAL A 693 9.79 -15.00 -6.88
N ALA A 694 9.12 -15.29 -7.99
CA ALA A 694 9.73 -15.45 -9.31
C ALA A 694 8.99 -14.60 -10.34
N PHE A 695 9.70 -14.21 -11.40
CA PHE A 695 9.14 -13.49 -12.54
C PHE A 695 9.06 -14.43 -13.75
N ILE A 696 7.84 -14.74 -14.17
CA ILE A 696 7.57 -15.64 -15.30
C ILE A 696 7.34 -14.80 -16.55
N ILE A 697 8.32 -14.80 -17.45
CA ILE A 697 8.34 -14.01 -18.68
C ILE A 697 7.53 -14.72 -19.75
N PHE A 698 6.49 -14.06 -20.27
CA PHE A 698 5.71 -14.60 -21.37
C PHE A 698 5.88 -13.83 -22.70
N ASP A 699 6.38 -12.59 -22.68
CA ASP A 699 6.66 -11.82 -23.91
C ASP A 699 7.89 -10.92 -23.81
N LEU A 700 8.46 -10.56 -24.96
CA LEU A 700 9.61 -9.66 -25.13
C LEU A 700 9.22 -8.53 -26.07
N LEU A 701 9.18 -7.30 -25.57
CA LEU A 701 8.60 -6.14 -26.26
C LEU A 701 9.65 -5.24 -26.90
N TRP A 702 10.86 -5.24 -26.37
CA TRP A 702 11.98 -4.42 -26.82
C TRP A 702 13.29 -5.10 -26.47
N LEU A 703 14.27 -5.03 -27.36
CA LEU A 703 15.61 -5.63 -27.17
C LEU A 703 16.66 -4.78 -27.90
N ASP A 704 17.69 -4.34 -27.18
CA ASP A 704 18.89 -3.65 -27.69
C ASP A 704 18.60 -2.59 -28.76
N GLY A 705 17.77 -1.61 -28.42
CA GLY A 705 17.45 -0.48 -29.30
C GLY A 705 16.27 -0.72 -30.23
N ARG A 706 15.70 -1.94 -30.28
CA ARG A 706 14.66 -2.30 -31.26
C ARG A 706 13.34 -2.65 -30.58
N SER A 707 12.28 -1.94 -30.97
CA SER A 707 10.90 -2.30 -30.65
C SER A 707 10.52 -3.59 -31.37
N LEU A 708 9.89 -4.53 -30.64
CA LEU A 708 9.38 -5.79 -31.16
C LEU A 708 7.85 -5.82 -31.23
N LEU A 709 7.18 -4.69 -31.00
CA LEU A 709 5.70 -4.67 -30.96
C LEU A 709 5.08 -5.11 -32.28
N LYS A 710 5.68 -4.72 -33.41
CA LYS A 710 5.28 -5.08 -34.79
C LYS A 710 5.92 -6.39 -35.27
N THR A 711 6.59 -7.15 -34.39
CA THR A 711 7.21 -8.44 -34.68
C THR A 711 6.26 -9.58 -34.30
N PRO A 712 6.08 -10.64 -35.10
CA PRO A 712 5.24 -11.79 -34.76
C PRO A 712 5.63 -12.46 -33.43
N LEU A 713 4.63 -12.93 -32.66
CA LEU A 713 4.85 -13.57 -31.34
C LEU A 713 5.86 -14.72 -31.42
N ARG A 714 5.81 -15.55 -32.46
CA ARG A 714 6.76 -16.64 -32.71
C ARG A 714 8.21 -16.16 -32.65
N GLU A 715 8.51 -15.07 -33.34
CA GLU A 715 9.86 -14.52 -33.40
C GLU A 715 10.25 -13.82 -32.08
N ARG A 716 9.31 -13.13 -31.41
CA ARG A 716 9.55 -12.58 -30.06
C ARG A 716 9.88 -13.67 -29.05
N ARG A 717 9.19 -14.80 -29.12
CA ARG A 717 9.40 -16.00 -28.28
C ARG A 717 10.72 -16.69 -28.59
N GLU A 718 11.11 -16.78 -29.85
CA GLU A 718 12.43 -17.31 -30.25
C GLU A 718 13.56 -16.45 -29.67
N ARG A 719 13.46 -15.12 -29.80
CA ARG A 719 14.44 -14.18 -29.22
C ARG A 719 14.50 -14.29 -27.70
N LEU A 720 13.35 -14.35 -27.02
CA LEU A 720 13.28 -14.61 -25.57
C LEU A 720 13.95 -15.94 -25.18
N GLY A 721 13.83 -16.97 -26.03
CA GLY A 721 14.47 -18.28 -25.84
C GLY A 721 16.00 -18.25 -25.86
N ARG A 722 16.60 -17.25 -26.51
CA ARG A 722 18.06 -17.07 -26.62
C ARG A 722 18.66 -16.27 -25.45
N LEU A 723 17.85 -15.55 -24.67
CA LEU A 723 18.33 -14.71 -23.57
C LEU A 723 18.78 -15.52 -22.36
N GLN A 724 19.97 -15.28 -21.81
CA GLN A 724 20.34 -15.86 -20.51
C GLN A 724 19.50 -15.24 -19.39
N LEU A 725 18.81 -16.06 -18.61
CA LEU A 725 17.94 -15.60 -17.52
C LEU A 725 18.68 -15.62 -16.18
N PRO A 726 18.64 -14.53 -15.41
CA PRO A 726 19.08 -14.55 -14.03
C PRO A 726 18.26 -15.52 -13.19
N ARG A 727 18.78 -15.91 -12.02
CA ARG A 727 17.99 -16.63 -11.01
C ARG A 727 16.71 -15.84 -10.69
N GLN A 728 15.65 -16.55 -10.29
CA GLN A 728 14.29 -16.02 -10.07
C GLN A 728 13.51 -15.61 -11.35
N PHE A 729 14.12 -15.65 -12.54
CA PHE A 729 13.43 -15.44 -13.81
C PHE A 729 13.24 -16.78 -14.53
N GLN A 730 12.04 -16.99 -15.09
CA GLN A 730 11.70 -18.18 -15.87
C GLN A 730 10.93 -17.76 -17.11
N ARG A 731 10.97 -18.56 -18.17
CA ARG A 731 10.09 -18.36 -19.33
C ARG A 731 8.81 -19.15 -19.10
N ALA A 732 7.67 -18.57 -19.48
CA ALA A 732 6.43 -19.33 -19.62
C ALA A 732 6.66 -20.44 -20.66
N GLU A 733 6.28 -21.67 -20.33
CA GLU A 733 6.35 -22.81 -21.24
C GLU A 733 5.29 -22.67 -22.34
N ILE A 734 5.67 -22.98 -23.59
CA ILE A 734 4.76 -22.99 -24.73
C ILE A 734 4.45 -24.43 -25.09
N VAL A 735 3.16 -24.77 -25.16
CA VAL A 735 2.66 -26.01 -25.74
C VAL A 735 1.96 -25.67 -27.05
N PRO A 736 2.46 -26.10 -28.22
CA PRO A 736 1.74 -25.94 -29.48
C PRO A 736 0.50 -26.85 -29.48
N ALA A 737 -0.62 -26.36 -30.02
CA ALA A 737 -1.82 -27.18 -30.22
C ALA A 737 -2.43 -26.95 -31.60
N HIS A 738 -2.92 -28.03 -32.20
CA HIS A 738 -3.42 -28.10 -33.57
C HIS A 738 -4.90 -28.49 -33.65
N SER A 739 -5.60 -28.55 -32.52
CA SER A 739 -7.04 -28.83 -32.48
C SER A 739 -7.68 -28.32 -31.19
N ALA A 740 -9.01 -28.14 -31.21
CA ALA A 740 -9.79 -27.89 -30.00
C ALA A 740 -9.60 -29.00 -28.95
N ALA A 741 -9.47 -30.25 -29.39
CA ALA A 741 -9.25 -31.40 -28.51
C ALA A 741 -7.91 -31.31 -27.78
N GLU A 742 -6.83 -30.92 -28.46
CA GLU A 742 -5.52 -30.69 -27.83
C GLU A 742 -5.57 -29.51 -26.84
N ILE A 743 -6.25 -28.42 -27.18
CA ILE A 743 -6.46 -27.29 -26.25
C ILE A 743 -7.15 -27.77 -24.98
N GLU A 744 -8.21 -28.58 -25.11
CA GLU A 744 -8.94 -29.13 -23.95
C GLU A 744 -8.07 -30.09 -23.13
N GLN A 745 -7.25 -30.92 -23.77
CA GLN A 745 -6.31 -31.81 -23.08
C GLN A 745 -5.30 -31.01 -22.25
N VAL A 746 -4.69 -29.98 -22.84
CA VAL A 746 -3.74 -29.10 -22.14
C VAL A 746 -4.46 -28.32 -21.03
N PHE A 747 -5.73 -27.93 -21.25
CA PHE A 747 -6.54 -27.27 -20.22
C PHE A 747 -6.76 -28.18 -19.00
N GLN A 748 -7.06 -29.45 -19.22
CA GLN A 748 -7.19 -30.43 -18.14
C GLN A 748 -5.87 -30.65 -17.40
N GLN A 749 -4.75 -30.71 -18.11
CA GLN A 749 -3.42 -30.81 -17.49
C GLN A 749 -3.08 -29.55 -16.67
N ALA A 750 -3.38 -28.35 -17.18
CA ALA A 750 -3.19 -27.10 -16.46
C ALA A 750 -4.03 -27.02 -15.17
N ARG A 751 -5.26 -27.55 -15.20
CA ARG A 751 -6.10 -27.70 -13.99
C ARG A 751 -5.50 -28.66 -12.97
N ARG A 752 -4.92 -29.79 -13.41
CA ARG A 752 -4.20 -30.71 -12.51
C ARG A 752 -2.98 -30.06 -11.85
N ARG A 753 -2.38 -29.05 -12.50
CA ARG A 753 -1.29 -28.21 -11.96
C ARG A 753 -1.76 -26.99 -11.17
N LEU A 754 -3.08 -26.83 -10.95
CA LEU A 754 -3.71 -25.73 -10.20
C LEU A 754 -3.49 -24.32 -10.78
N ASN A 755 -3.25 -24.22 -12.09
CA ASN A 755 -3.23 -22.92 -12.75
C ASN A 755 -4.66 -22.39 -12.99
N GLU A 756 -4.83 -21.08 -13.13
CA GLU A 756 -6.15 -20.42 -13.24
C GLU A 756 -6.90 -20.79 -14.55
N GLY A 757 -6.18 -21.32 -15.53
CA GLY A 757 -6.68 -21.68 -16.85
C GLY A 757 -5.54 -21.65 -17.86
N LEU A 758 -5.88 -21.39 -19.13
CA LEU A 758 -4.91 -21.24 -20.21
C LEU A 758 -4.93 -19.85 -20.83
N MET A 759 -3.77 -19.43 -21.31
CA MET A 759 -3.61 -18.36 -22.27
C MET A 759 -3.33 -19.00 -23.63
N ILE A 760 -4.17 -18.72 -24.62
CA ILE A 760 -4.05 -19.26 -25.98
C ILE A 760 -3.77 -18.10 -26.92
N LYS A 761 -2.66 -18.16 -27.65
CA LYS A 761 -2.13 -17.04 -28.43
C LYS A 761 -1.88 -17.43 -29.87
N ASP A 762 -2.19 -16.51 -30.77
CA ASP A 762 -1.79 -16.57 -32.18
C ASP A 762 -0.26 -16.36 -32.32
N PRO A 763 0.52 -17.33 -32.83
CA PRO A 763 1.96 -17.17 -33.03
C PRO A 763 2.33 -16.05 -34.00
N GLU A 764 1.41 -15.69 -34.90
CA GLU A 764 1.65 -14.65 -35.91
C GLU A 764 1.09 -13.28 -35.49
N SER A 765 0.65 -13.14 -34.22
CA SER A 765 0.15 -11.86 -33.71
C SER A 765 1.26 -10.88 -33.34
N PHE A 766 1.04 -9.62 -33.69
CA PHE A 766 1.77 -8.49 -33.15
C PHE A 766 1.32 -8.20 -31.72
N TYR A 767 2.20 -7.56 -30.93
CA TYR A 767 1.81 -7.08 -29.62
C TYR A 767 1.00 -5.79 -29.78
N SER A 768 -0.23 -5.77 -29.26
CA SER A 768 -1.15 -4.63 -29.36
C SER A 768 -1.39 -4.02 -27.99
N PRO A 769 -0.59 -3.03 -27.56
CA PRO A 769 -0.66 -2.47 -26.22
C PRO A 769 -2.06 -1.91 -25.89
N GLY A 770 -2.57 -2.23 -24.71
CA GLY A 770 -3.87 -1.75 -24.19
C GLY A 770 -5.12 -2.20 -24.94
N ARG A 771 -4.98 -2.89 -26.08
CA ARG A 771 -6.09 -3.41 -26.87
C ARG A 771 -6.43 -4.83 -26.44
N ARG A 772 -7.73 -5.14 -26.48
CA ARG A 772 -8.24 -6.50 -26.37
C ARG A 772 -8.57 -6.98 -27.78
N GLY A 773 -7.64 -7.69 -28.39
CA GLY A 773 -7.78 -8.23 -29.74
C GLY A 773 -8.32 -9.66 -29.76
N MET A 774 -8.54 -10.19 -30.96
CA MET A 774 -8.91 -11.59 -31.20
C MET A 774 -7.68 -12.49 -31.43
N PHE A 775 -6.55 -12.14 -30.82
CA PHE A 775 -5.28 -12.85 -30.99
C PHE A 775 -4.85 -13.60 -29.74
N TRP A 776 -5.22 -13.09 -28.56
CA TRP A 776 -4.93 -13.71 -27.27
C TRP A 776 -6.25 -14.02 -26.59
N PHE A 777 -6.42 -15.26 -26.19
CA PHE A 777 -7.61 -15.76 -25.52
C PHE A 777 -7.24 -16.26 -24.14
N LYS A 778 -8.15 -16.07 -23.19
CA LYS A 778 -8.07 -16.72 -21.88
C LYS A 778 -9.21 -17.72 -21.79
N LEU A 779 -8.86 -18.99 -21.71
CA LEU A 779 -9.81 -20.07 -21.52
C LEU A 779 -9.89 -20.36 -20.02
N LYS A 780 -11.09 -20.12 -19.47
CA LYS A 780 -11.45 -20.44 -18.10
C LYS A 780 -12.81 -21.11 -18.11
N LYS A 781 -12.95 -22.23 -17.43
CA LYS A 781 -14.27 -22.81 -17.16
C LYS A 781 -14.72 -22.37 -15.77
N GLU A 782 -15.94 -21.85 -15.69
CA GLU A 782 -16.60 -21.59 -14.42
C GLU A 782 -16.78 -22.92 -13.70
N ILE A 783 -16.52 -22.95 -12.40
CA ILE A 783 -16.56 -24.22 -11.65
C ILE A 783 -18.00 -24.64 -11.41
N ALA A 784 -18.85 -23.69 -11.03
CA ALA A 784 -20.28 -23.85 -10.80
C ALA A 784 -20.95 -22.48 -10.62
N THR A 785 -22.29 -22.48 -10.52
CA THR A 785 -23.11 -21.35 -10.07
C THR A 785 -23.81 -21.71 -8.76
N LEU A 786 -24.17 -20.70 -7.99
CA LEU A 786 -25.04 -20.83 -6.82
C LEU A 786 -26.20 -19.85 -6.95
N ASP A 787 -27.42 -20.31 -6.74
CA ASP A 787 -28.58 -19.46 -6.55
C ASP A 787 -28.65 -19.02 -5.08
N VAL A 788 -28.54 -17.72 -4.82
CA VAL A 788 -28.38 -17.15 -3.47
C VAL A 788 -29.33 -15.96 -3.27
N VAL A 789 -29.71 -15.69 -2.01
CA VAL A 789 -30.58 -14.55 -1.69
C VAL A 789 -29.78 -13.34 -1.23
N VAL A 790 -30.17 -12.14 -1.65
CA VAL A 790 -29.57 -10.88 -1.18
C VAL A 790 -30.06 -10.55 0.22
N VAL A 791 -29.13 -10.33 1.15
CA VAL A 791 -29.42 -10.00 2.56
C VAL A 791 -29.00 -8.57 2.93
N ALA A 792 -28.06 -7.98 2.19
CA ALA A 792 -27.68 -6.58 2.34
C ALA A 792 -27.24 -5.95 1.03
N ALA A 793 -27.38 -4.62 0.92
CA ALA A 793 -27.00 -3.84 -0.23
C ALA A 793 -26.25 -2.57 0.19
N GLU A 794 -25.23 -2.19 -0.59
CA GLU A 794 -24.37 -1.04 -0.31
C GLU A 794 -24.27 -0.07 -1.50
N LEU A 795 -24.03 1.20 -1.18
CA LEU A 795 -23.73 2.22 -2.19
C LEU A 795 -22.40 1.92 -2.88
N GLY A 796 -22.41 1.94 -4.21
CA GLY A 796 -21.22 1.72 -5.02
C GLY A 796 -20.15 2.79 -4.86
N HIS A 797 -19.06 2.63 -5.60
CA HIS A 797 -17.95 3.59 -5.65
C HIS A 797 -17.91 4.35 -6.98
N GLY A 798 -17.31 5.54 -6.97
CA GLY A 798 -17.15 6.38 -8.17
C GLY A 798 -18.49 6.79 -8.79
N LYS A 799 -18.71 6.48 -10.08
CA LYS A 799 -19.95 6.82 -10.81
C LYS A 799 -21.22 6.19 -10.23
N ARG A 800 -21.08 5.14 -9.40
CA ARG A 800 -22.19 4.40 -8.78
C ARG A 800 -22.38 4.77 -7.30
N ASN A 801 -21.80 5.88 -6.83
CA ASN A 801 -21.93 6.31 -5.43
C ASN A 801 -23.33 6.74 -5.01
N THR A 802 -24.28 6.83 -5.94
CA THR A 802 -25.69 7.17 -5.71
C THR A 802 -26.64 5.98 -5.82
N VAL A 803 -26.15 4.79 -6.20
CA VAL A 803 -26.97 3.58 -6.41
C VAL A 803 -26.48 2.43 -5.54
N LEU A 804 -27.40 1.54 -5.15
CA LEU A 804 -27.07 0.34 -4.39
C LEU A 804 -26.65 -0.74 -5.39
N SER A 805 -25.33 -0.89 -5.61
CA SER A 805 -24.76 -1.78 -6.64
C SER A 805 -23.98 -2.97 -6.08
N ASP A 806 -23.83 -3.01 -4.76
CA ASP A 806 -22.92 -3.91 -4.06
C ASP A 806 -23.76 -4.82 -3.15
N TYR A 807 -23.99 -6.08 -3.56
CA TYR A 807 -24.95 -6.97 -2.91
C TYR A 807 -24.26 -8.08 -2.13
N THR A 808 -24.53 -8.15 -0.83
CA THR A 808 -24.15 -9.26 0.03
C THR A 808 -25.25 -10.31 -0.01
N PHE A 809 -24.87 -11.56 -0.26
CA PHE A 809 -25.81 -12.66 -0.46
C PHE A 809 -25.49 -13.87 0.41
N ALA A 810 -26.51 -14.68 0.65
CA ALA A 810 -26.51 -15.79 1.58
C ALA A 810 -27.04 -17.08 0.94
N VAL A 811 -26.54 -18.20 1.46
CA VAL A 811 -27.10 -19.56 1.26
C VAL A 811 -27.90 -19.97 2.48
N ARG A 812 -28.74 -20.98 2.34
CA ARG A 812 -29.52 -21.52 3.46
C ARG A 812 -28.77 -22.62 4.20
N ASP A 813 -28.71 -22.55 5.52
CA ASP A 813 -28.35 -23.71 6.34
C ASP A 813 -29.59 -24.60 6.52
N GLU A 814 -29.52 -25.85 6.06
CA GLU A 814 -30.62 -26.81 6.15
C GLU A 814 -30.87 -27.29 7.58
N THR A 815 -29.88 -27.18 8.47
CA THR A 815 -30.01 -27.64 9.86
C THR A 815 -30.72 -26.61 10.74
N THR A 816 -30.37 -25.33 10.59
CA THR A 816 -30.88 -24.23 11.42
C THR A 816 -31.97 -23.42 10.71
N GLY A 817 -32.05 -23.50 9.38
CA GLY A 817 -32.91 -22.66 8.55
C GLY A 817 -32.37 -21.24 8.32
N GLU A 818 -31.21 -20.90 8.93
CA GLU A 818 -30.64 -19.56 8.86
C GLU A 818 -30.07 -19.22 7.47
N LEU A 819 -30.14 -17.94 7.12
CA LEU A 819 -29.51 -17.41 5.91
C LEU A 819 -28.09 -16.95 6.27
N LEU A 820 -27.10 -17.68 5.77
CA LEU A 820 -25.70 -17.45 6.11
C LEU A 820 -24.98 -16.78 4.94
N PRO A 821 -24.49 -15.53 5.12
CA PRO A 821 -23.71 -14.84 4.10
C PRO A 821 -22.54 -15.70 3.61
N ILE A 822 -22.33 -15.74 2.29
CA ILE A 822 -21.26 -16.53 1.63
C ILE A 822 -20.44 -15.69 0.64
N GLY A 823 -20.86 -14.46 0.37
CA GLY A 823 -20.09 -13.55 -0.47
C GLY A 823 -20.80 -12.25 -0.79
N LYS A 824 -20.14 -11.47 -1.65
CA LYS A 824 -20.62 -10.19 -2.14
C LYS A 824 -20.25 -10.02 -3.61
N ALA A 825 -21.17 -9.51 -4.43
CA ALA A 825 -20.94 -9.22 -5.85
C ALA A 825 -21.32 -7.79 -6.19
N TYR A 826 -20.58 -7.23 -7.15
CA TYR A 826 -20.67 -5.82 -7.59
C TYR A 826 -20.68 -5.69 -9.13
N SER A 827 -20.79 -6.82 -9.84
CA SER A 827 -20.74 -6.88 -11.30
C SER A 827 -21.64 -7.99 -11.83
N GLY A 828 -22.16 -7.79 -13.05
CA GLY A 828 -23.03 -8.76 -13.73
C GLY A 828 -24.37 -8.20 -14.20
N LEU A 829 -24.81 -7.08 -13.60
CA LEU A 829 -26.05 -6.41 -13.96
C LEU A 829 -25.81 -5.18 -14.84
N THR A 830 -26.80 -4.88 -15.68
CA THR A 830 -26.92 -3.65 -16.47
C THR A 830 -27.27 -2.46 -15.57
N ASP A 831 -27.01 -1.24 -16.04
CA ASP A 831 -27.33 -0.03 -15.26
C ASP A 831 -28.85 0.12 -15.03
N ALA A 832 -29.70 -0.40 -15.94
CA ALA A 832 -31.15 -0.41 -15.77
C ALA A 832 -31.59 -1.36 -14.64
N GLU A 833 -31.05 -2.58 -14.60
CA GLU A 833 -31.32 -3.55 -13.52
C GLU A 833 -30.81 -3.04 -12.16
N ILE A 834 -29.64 -2.37 -12.13
CA ILE A 834 -29.13 -1.77 -10.89
C ILE A 834 -30.05 -0.66 -10.38
N ALA A 835 -30.59 0.17 -11.27
CA ALA A 835 -31.53 1.22 -10.90
C ALA A 835 -32.83 0.63 -10.31
N GLU A 836 -33.37 -0.42 -10.95
CA GLU A 836 -34.55 -1.14 -10.46
C GLU A 836 -34.31 -1.75 -9.08
N LEU A 837 -33.22 -2.50 -8.90
CA LEU A 837 -32.85 -3.10 -7.62
C LEU A 837 -32.55 -2.04 -6.55
N THR A 838 -31.99 -0.89 -6.93
CA THR A 838 -31.76 0.22 -6.00
C THR A 838 -33.07 0.70 -5.39
N GLU A 839 -34.10 0.92 -6.21
CA GLU A 839 -35.41 1.32 -5.71
C GLU A 839 -36.08 0.20 -4.90
N HIS A 840 -35.97 -1.05 -5.35
CA HIS A 840 -36.47 -2.20 -4.60
C HIS A 840 -35.84 -2.30 -3.20
N PHE A 841 -34.51 -2.19 -3.08
CA PHE A 841 -33.81 -2.29 -1.81
C PHE A 841 -34.07 -1.09 -0.90
N LYS A 842 -34.23 0.13 -1.46
CA LYS A 842 -34.66 1.29 -0.68
C LYS A 842 -36.04 1.08 -0.05
N GLN A 843 -36.98 0.48 -0.78
CA GLN A 843 -38.33 0.19 -0.29
C GLN A 843 -38.38 -1.00 0.69
N ASN A 844 -37.42 -1.94 0.58
CA ASN A 844 -37.37 -3.17 1.37
C ASN A 844 -36.20 -3.19 2.36
N THR A 845 -35.71 -2.03 2.81
CA THR A 845 -34.68 -1.90 3.85
C THR A 845 -35.27 -2.30 5.23
N ILE A 846 -34.54 -3.13 5.98
CA ILE A 846 -34.83 -3.49 7.37
C ILE A 846 -34.10 -2.52 8.31
N VAL A 847 -32.80 -2.31 8.08
CA VAL A 847 -31.95 -1.39 8.86
C VAL A 847 -31.11 -0.53 7.91
N ASP A 848 -31.10 0.78 8.13
CA ASP A 848 -30.33 1.74 7.33
C ASP A 848 -29.12 2.28 8.13
N HIS A 849 -27.92 1.94 7.66
CA HIS A 849 -26.64 2.44 8.18
C HIS A 849 -26.00 3.48 7.23
N GLY A 850 -26.81 4.15 6.42
CA GLY A 850 -26.39 5.14 5.44
C GLY A 850 -25.85 4.48 4.16
N ARG A 851 -24.55 4.16 4.14
CA ARG A 851 -23.91 3.53 2.96
C ARG A 851 -24.21 2.04 2.82
N TYR A 852 -24.59 1.39 3.92
CA TYR A 852 -24.90 -0.02 4.03
C TYR A 852 -26.33 -0.18 4.52
N ARG A 853 -27.07 -1.12 3.91
CA ARG A 853 -28.46 -1.40 4.25
C ARG A 853 -28.69 -2.89 4.36
N GLU A 854 -29.27 -3.31 5.47
CA GLU A 854 -29.82 -4.65 5.60
C GLU A 854 -31.20 -4.66 4.92
N VAL A 855 -31.47 -5.66 4.09
CA VAL A 855 -32.68 -5.69 3.25
C VAL A 855 -33.46 -6.97 3.46
N LYS A 856 -34.77 -6.93 3.19
CA LYS A 856 -35.60 -8.13 3.22
C LYS A 856 -35.07 -9.14 2.19
N PRO A 857 -34.75 -10.38 2.60
CA PRO A 857 -34.23 -11.39 1.69
C PRO A 857 -35.35 -11.82 0.75
N LYS A 858 -35.42 -11.22 -0.43
CA LYS A 858 -36.45 -11.50 -1.44
C LYS A 858 -35.86 -11.70 -2.83
N ILE A 859 -34.79 -10.97 -3.15
CA ILE A 859 -34.13 -11.04 -4.45
C ILE A 859 -33.18 -12.22 -4.47
N VAL A 860 -33.42 -13.16 -5.38
CA VAL A 860 -32.54 -14.31 -5.65
C VAL A 860 -31.69 -14.00 -6.87
N LEU A 861 -30.38 -14.26 -6.75
CA LEU A 861 -29.40 -14.05 -7.79
C LEU A 861 -28.70 -15.38 -8.11
N GLU A 862 -28.52 -15.67 -9.39
CA GLU A 862 -27.61 -16.73 -9.83
C GLU A 862 -26.20 -16.14 -9.84
N ILE A 863 -25.31 -16.66 -8.99
CA ILE A 863 -23.93 -16.20 -8.84
C ILE A 863 -22.97 -17.22 -9.44
N ALA A 864 -22.27 -16.81 -10.49
CA ALA A 864 -21.12 -17.55 -11.02
C ALA A 864 -19.86 -17.21 -10.21
N PHE A 865 -18.99 -18.18 -9.96
CA PHE A 865 -17.75 -17.98 -9.21
C PHE A 865 -16.62 -18.87 -9.73
N ASN A 866 -15.39 -18.45 -9.43
CA ASN A 866 -14.18 -19.16 -9.87
C ASN A 866 -13.75 -20.26 -8.90
N SER A 867 -14.08 -20.17 -7.61
CA SER A 867 -13.83 -21.21 -6.61
C SER A 867 -14.58 -20.92 -5.31
N ILE A 868 -14.78 -21.95 -4.48
CA ILE A 868 -15.28 -21.82 -3.10
C ILE A 868 -14.14 -22.19 -2.16
N GLN A 869 -13.91 -21.39 -1.13
CA GLN A 869 -12.85 -21.63 -0.15
C GLN A 869 -13.37 -21.49 1.29
N PRO A 870 -12.79 -22.23 2.26
CA PRO A 870 -13.10 -22.03 3.67
C PRO A 870 -12.86 -20.57 4.08
N SER A 871 -13.81 -19.99 4.81
CA SER A 871 -13.76 -18.60 5.25
C SER A 871 -14.28 -18.43 6.67
N ARG A 872 -13.43 -17.93 7.57
CA ARG A 872 -13.85 -17.51 8.92
C ARG A 872 -14.50 -16.11 8.95
N ARG A 873 -14.61 -15.41 7.80
CA ARG A 873 -15.17 -14.06 7.68
C ARG A 873 -16.65 -14.03 7.32
N HIS A 874 -17.17 -15.13 6.82
CA HIS A 874 -18.54 -15.27 6.36
C HIS A 874 -19.25 -16.27 7.28
N ALA A 875 -20.48 -15.99 7.70
CA ALA A 875 -21.18 -16.84 8.65
C ALA A 875 -21.39 -18.28 8.13
N SER A 876 -21.42 -18.45 6.81
CA SER A 876 -21.48 -19.78 6.15
C SER A 876 -20.23 -20.64 6.38
N GLY A 877 -19.12 -20.08 6.86
CA GLY A 877 -17.84 -20.78 6.92
C GLY A 877 -17.17 -20.93 5.55
N LEU A 878 -17.74 -20.37 4.48
CA LEU A 878 -17.27 -20.44 3.10
C LEU A 878 -17.24 -19.04 2.45
N ALA A 879 -16.41 -18.85 1.44
CA ALA A 879 -16.40 -17.64 0.62
C ALA A 879 -16.28 -17.98 -0.87
N LEU A 880 -17.08 -17.29 -1.69
CA LEU A 880 -16.96 -17.36 -3.15
C LEU A 880 -15.82 -16.46 -3.65
N ARG A 881 -14.97 -16.97 -4.55
CA ARG A 881 -13.90 -16.20 -5.22
C ARG A 881 -14.38 -15.67 -6.57
N PHE A 882 -14.20 -14.37 -6.78
CA PHE A 882 -14.68 -13.64 -7.97
C PHE A 882 -16.17 -13.89 -8.29
N PRO A 883 -17.07 -13.75 -7.30
CA PRO A 883 -18.49 -13.90 -7.57
C PRO A 883 -18.97 -12.82 -8.55
N ARG A 884 -19.75 -13.24 -9.54
CA ARG A 884 -20.40 -12.37 -10.53
C ARG A 884 -21.86 -12.76 -10.65
N ILE A 885 -22.71 -11.76 -10.78
CA ILE A 885 -24.14 -11.97 -10.99
C ILE A 885 -24.31 -12.41 -12.45
N LYS A 886 -24.86 -13.61 -12.64
CA LYS A 886 -25.14 -14.16 -13.97
C LYS A 886 -26.56 -13.81 -14.41
N ALA A 887 -27.51 -13.89 -13.49
CA ALA A 887 -28.91 -13.55 -13.74
C ALA A 887 -29.64 -13.16 -12.44
N ILE A 888 -30.69 -12.35 -12.57
CA ILE A 888 -31.70 -12.18 -11.52
C ILE A 888 -32.73 -13.30 -11.69
N ARG A 889 -32.95 -14.09 -10.65
CA ARG A 889 -33.79 -15.30 -10.69
C ARG A 889 -35.21 -14.98 -10.24
N HIS A 890 -35.98 -14.31 -11.11
CA HIS A 890 -37.38 -13.98 -10.85
C HIS A 890 -38.29 -15.21 -10.73
N ASP A 891 -37.83 -16.35 -11.25
CA ASP A 891 -38.49 -17.66 -11.17
C ASP A 891 -38.29 -18.36 -9.82
N LYS A 892 -37.40 -17.84 -8.96
CA LYS A 892 -37.04 -18.45 -7.67
C LYS A 892 -37.38 -17.55 -6.50
N ASN A 893 -37.79 -18.17 -5.39
CA ASN A 893 -37.96 -17.51 -4.10
C ASN A 893 -36.87 -17.97 -3.11
N VAL A 894 -36.85 -17.38 -1.92
CA VAL A 894 -35.85 -17.66 -0.87
C VAL A 894 -35.81 -19.13 -0.51
N ASP A 895 -36.93 -19.86 -0.59
CA ASP A 895 -37.00 -21.29 -0.23
C ASP A 895 -36.36 -22.20 -1.28
N SER A 896 -36.09 -21.67 -2.46
CA SER A 896 -35.48 -22.38 -3.59
C SER A 896 -34.01 -21.99 -3.87
N ILE A 897 -33.37 -21.29 -2.94
CA ILE A 897 -31.93 -20.99 -3.00
C ILE A 897 -31.10 -22.21 -2.63
N ASP A 898 -29.85 -22.21 -3.09
CA ASP A 898 -28.90 -23.25 -2.79
C ASP A 898 -28.48 -23.26 -1.32
N THR A 899 -28.09 -24.44 -0.86
CA THR A 899 -27.84 -24.71 0.56
C THR A 899 -26.36 -24.68 0.89
N LEU A 900 -26.07 -24.52 2.18
CA LEU A 900 -24.71 -24.57 2.68
C LEU A 900 -24.06 -25.94 2.41
N ASP A 901 -24.83 -27.03 2.51
CA ASP A 901 -24.31 -28.36 2.23
C ASP A 901 -24.00 -28.57 0.75
N TYR A 902 -24.81 -28.03 -0.17
CA TYR A 902 -24.47 -28.01 -1.59
C TYR A 902 -23.20 -27.19 -1.86
N ALA A 903 -23.05 -26.02 -1.23
CA ALA A 903 -21.83 -25.23 -1.32
C ALA A 903 -20.59 -25.96 -0.77
N ARG A 904 -20.74 -26.73 0.33
CA ARG A 904 -19.69 -27.61 0.87
C ARG A 904 -19.35 -28.76 -0.07
N GLN A 905 -20.34 -29.37 -0.72
CA GLN A 905 -20.13 -30.42 -1.72
C GLN A 905 -19.33 -29.88 -2.92
N LEU A 906 -19.68 -28.71 -3.44
CA LEU A 906 -18.92 -28.04 -4.50
C LEU A 906 -17.48 -27.73 -4.07
N ALA A 907 -17.28 -27.30 -2.81
CA ALA A 907 -15.94 -27.10 -2.26
C ALA A 907 -15.15 -28.42 -2.10
N ALA A 908 -15.80 -29.51 -1.69
CA ALA A 908 -15.18 -30.82 -1.49
C ALA A 908 -14.85 -31.55 -2.80
N GLN A 909 -15.70 -31.45 -3.82
CA GLN A 909 -15.39 -31.95 -5.18
C GLN A 909 -14.13 -31.28 -5.75
N HIS A 910 -13.95 -29.99 -5.45
CA HIS A 910 -12.73 -29.27 -5.78
C HIS A 910 -11.52 -29.77 -4.97
N ALA A 911 -11.70 -30.13 -3.70
CA ALA A 911 -10.66 -30.69 -2.82
C ALA A 911 -10.29 -32.15 -3.12
N ASN A 912 -11.22 -33.01 -3.57
CA ASN A 912 -10.89 -34.40 -3.95
C ASN A 912 -10.18 -34.47 -5.30
N SER A 913 -10.49 -33.54 -6.21
CA SER A 913 -9.71 -33.33 -7.43
C SER A 913 -8.23 -32.97 -7.14
N LEU A 914 -7.93 -32.45 -5.93
CA LEU A 914 -6.58 -32.14 -5.45
C LEU A 914 -5.85 -33.35 -4.83
N VAL A 915 -6.58 -34.37 -4.32
CA VAL A 915 -6.00 -35.53 -3.61
C VAL A 915 -5.70 -36.71 -4.54
N ASP A 916 -6.50 -36.95 -5.58
CA ASP A 916 -6.22 -38.04 -6.55
C ASP A 916 -4.96 -37.80 -7.40
N VAL A 917 -4.54 -36.53 -7.52
CA VAL A 917 -3.31 -36.14 -8.23
C VAL A 917 -2.06 -36.38 -7.37
N SER A 918 -2.17 -36.36 -6.03
CA SER A 918 -1.02 -36.60 -5.14
C SER A 918 -0.68 -38.08 -4.96
N ARG A 919 -1.60 -38.99 -5.32
CA ARG A 919 -1.38 -40.44 -5.33
C ARG A 919 -0.89 -40.99 -6.67
N SER A 920 -0.91 -40.19 -7.74
CA SER A 920 -0.52 -40.58 -9.10
C SER A 920 0.70 -39.82 -9.64
N ALA A 921 1.40 -39.05 -8.80
CA ALA A 921 2.62 -38.31 -9.11
C ALA A 921 3.86 -38.95 -8.45
#